data_AF-A0A6J1KI62-F1
#
_entry.id   AF-A0A6J1KI62-F1
#
_cell.length_a   1.000
_cell.length_b   1.000
_cell.length_c   1.000
_cell.angle_alpha   90.00
_cell.angle_beta   90.00
_cell.angle_gamma   90.00
#
_symmetry.space_group_name_H-M   'P 1'
#
loop_
_entity.id
_entity.type
_entity.pdbx_description
1 polymer ?
#
loop_
_entity_poly.entity_id
_entity_poly.type
_entity_poly.pdbx_seq_one_letter_code
_entity_poly.pdbx_strand_id
1 'polypeptide(L)'
;MKGKGEMVLKSRMKWVGLVGIVLSAFSLFTHFFLARFTQEGISEFQSSVTIFSWRPVFEHAVFPPNSPLFRRLWGPVRLLESLHPDANPRQHYPDPSLQSNGFIFVRIQGGFHEIRNSICDVVVVARLLNATLVIPEIQSTTSSKGISSQFKSFAYLYSEDHFITALSRDVKIVKTLPRNLKGARRKKEIPRFKAPYLASPYFYRRHVLPVLKKHLVVELVVSDGGCMQAVLPPDLEEYQRLRCRVAFHALRFRMEVQDLATKILQRLRAPGRPFIAYYPGMTREALAYYGCAELFQDVHNELIEHKRSWMRRRGIIKGKLSVNSEEQQLNGSCPLMPEEVGILLRAHGYSWDTIIYVSGGEVFGGQRTLIPLHAIFENVVDRTSLSSPWELNRLYGREINVDSNYPRSPPSISKEQKPDAWKTDGPRPRPLPPPPARPKYPHNIEGWWGWVAESDIEPESTVMELRTNAHKLLWEAIDYFISVEADVFIPGFDRDGKGHPNFASLVMGHRLYQSASLKTYRPDRREVATLLAETRDHLYQANYTWLRSIRRHLRKSILDGLMEASTTSKSISFLSHPVPECSCSRQDPAQLQAQAGGGLGAVQHCRGWMRSESGMQSKDKQNEEDGDEDDPTSELFFKYSSENQVEGNGDMNSKEAILLNDQEELDGGER
;
A
#
# COMPACT_ATOMS: atom_id res chain seq x y z
N MET A 1 -93.33 -8.51 -17.26
CA MET A 1 -92.45 -7.53 -16.59
C MET A 1 -91.06 -8.14 -16.41
N LYS A 2 -90.13 -7.84 -17.32
CA LYS A 2 -88.71 -8.24 -17.23
C LYS A 2 -87.94 -7.04 -16.65
N GLY A 3 -87.43 -7.18 -15.43
CA GLY A 3 -86.63 -6.11 -14.81
C GLY A 3 -86.41 -6.34 -13.33
N LYS A 4 -85.42 -7.18 -12.97
CA LYS A 4 -84.78 -7.15 -11.63
C LYS A 4 -83.47 -7.97 -11.50
N GLY A 5 -82.85 -8.41 -12.61
CA GLY A 5 -81.62 -9.22 -12.56
C GLY A 5 -80.30 -8.47 -12.75
N GLU A 6 -80.29 -7.28 -13.34
CA GLU A 6 -79.03 -6.69 -13.86
C GLU A 6 -78.26 -5.79 -12.88
N MET A 7 -78.88 -5.28 -11.81
CA MET A 7 -78.19 -4.34 -10.91
C MET A 7 -77.32 -5.00 -9.82
N VAL A 8 -77.54 -6.28 -9.49
CA VAL A 8 -76.80 -6.95 -8.40
C VAL A 8 -75.40 -7.43 -8.85
N LEU A 9 -75.26 -7.88 -10.10
CA LEU A 9 -73.99 -8.37 -10.65
C LEU A 9 -72.96 -7.25 -10.89
N LYS A 10 -73.41 -6.04 -11.26
CA LYS A 10 -72.53 -4.88 -11.49
C LYS A 10 -71.85 -4.37 -10.21
N SER A 11 -72.51 -4.52 -9.05
CA SER A 11 -71.96 -4.12 -7.75
C SER A 11 -70.91 -5.13 -7.25
N ARG A 12 -71.16 -6.43 -7.45
CA ARG A 12 -70.22 -7.49 -7.07
C ARG A 12 -68.92 -7.44 -7.87
N MET A 13 -68.98 -7.15 -9.16
CA MET A 13 -67.79 -7.09 -10.01
C MET A 13 -66.86 -5.92 -9.64
N LYS A 14 -67.43 -4.78 -9.18
CA LYS A 14 -66.65 -3.66 -8.63
C LYS A 14 -65.97 -4.03 -7.30
N TRP A 15 -66.66 -4.78 -6.43
CA TRP A 15 -66.09 -5.28 -5.18
C TRP A 15 -64.97 -6.31 -5.42
N VAL A 16 -65.14 -7.21 -6.40
CA VAL A 16 -64.08 -8.16 -6.80
C VAL A 16 -62.85 -7.42 -7.34
N GLY A 17 -63.04 -6.38 -8.16
CA GLY A 17 -61.95 -5.53 -8.63
C GLY A 17 -61.24 -4.79 -7.51
N LEU A 18 -61.98 -4.25 -6.54
CA LEU A 18 -61.40 -3.51 -5.41
C LEU A 18 -60.65 -4.43 -4.45
N VAL A 19 -61.18 -5.63 -4.18
CA VAL A 19 -60.48 -6.68 -3.43
C VAL A 19 -59.21 -7.13 -4.15
N GLY A 20 -59.25 -7.29 -5.48
CA GLY A 20 -58.08 -7.63 -6.29
C GLY A 20 -56.97 -6.56 -6.20
N ILE A 21 -57.35 -5.27 -6.25
CA ILE A 21 -56.38 -4.17 -6.09
C ILE A 21 -55.79 -4.14 -4.68
N VAL A 22 -56.60 -4.34 -3.65
CA VAL A 22 -56.12 -4.38 -2.25
C VAL A 22 -55.17 -5.56 -2.04
N LEU A 23 -55.50 -6.74 -2.57
CA LEU A 23 -54.63 -7.91 -2.50
C LEU A 23 -53.33 -7.72 -3.30
N SER A 24 -53.39 -7.08 -4.47
CA SER A 24 -52.19 -6.75 -5.24
C SER A 24 -51.31 -5.73 -4.53
N ALA A 25 -51.90 -4.71 -3.90
CA ALA A 25 -51.15 -3.72 -3.12
C ALA A 25 -50.53 -4.35 -1.88
N PHE A 26 -51.25 -5.25 -1.20
CA PHE A 26 -50.73 -6.01 -0.05
C PHE A 26 -49.60 -6.94 -0.47
N SER A 27 -49.75 -7.65 -1.60
CA SER A 27 -48.70 -8.49 -2.19
C SER A 27 -47.44 -7.68 -2.54
N LEU A 28 -47.61 -6.50 -3.13
CA LEU A 28 -46.50 -5.62 -3.46
C LEU A 28 -45.82 -5.11 -2.18
N PHE A 29 -46.60 -4.72 -1.18
CA PHE A 29 -46.09 -4.26 0.11
C PHE A 29 -45.37 -5.38 0.86
N THR A 30 -45.87 -6.62 0.82
CA THR A 30 -45.17 -7.79 1.36
C THR A 30 -43.90 -8.10 0.58
N HIS A 31 -43.87 -7.96 -0.74
CA HIS A 31 -42.64 -8.12 -1.51
C HIS A 31 -41.63 -7.01 -1.24
N PHE A 32 -42.06 -5.76 -1.04
CA PHE A 32 -41.18 -4.67 -0.61
C PHE A 32 -40.67 -4.87 0.81
N PHE A 33 -41.52 -5.33 1.73
CA PHE A 33 -41.11 -5.66 3.10
C PHE A 33 -40.20 -6.88 3.13
N LEU A 34 -40.46 -7.93 2.36
CA LEU A 34 -39.57 -9.08 2.21
C LEU A 34 -38.27 -8.68 1.54
N ALA A 35 -38.26 -7.84 0.49
CA ALA A 35 -37.03 -7.35 -0.13
C ALA A 35 -36.19 -6.54 0.87
N ARG A 36 -36.84 -5.71 1.69
CA ARG A 36 -36.20 -4.92 2.74
C ARG A 36 -35.73 -5.76 3.93
N PHE A 37 -36.50 -6.77 4.34
CA PHE A 37 -36.12 -7.74 5.38
C PHE A 37 -35.11 -8.76 4.88
N THR A 38 -35.02 -9.08 3.59
CA THR A 38 -33.90 -9.86 3.03
C THR A 38 -32.64 -9.00 2.99
N GLN A 39 -32.77 -7.68 2.89
CA GLN A 39 -31.64 -6.75 2.97
C GLN A 39 -31.14 -6.54 4.42
N GLU A 40 -32.00 -6.67 5.43
CA GLU A 40 -31.63 -6.54 6.86
C GLU A 40 -31.44 -7.89 7.59
N GLY A 41 -32.20 -8.93 7.24
CA GLY A 41 -32.31 -10.22 7.94
C GLY A 41 -31.46 -11.37 7.38
N ILE A 42 -30.82 -11.22 6.22
CA ILE A 42 -29.74 -12.14 5.78
C ILE A 42 -28.48 -11.97 6.66
N SER A 43 -28.42 -10.94 7.50
CA SER A 43 -27.26 -10.63 8.34
C SER A 43 -27.07 -11.51 9.58
N GLU A 44 -28.09 -12.26 10.03
CA GLU A 44 -27.98 -13.11 11.24
C GLU A 44 -28.11 -14.62 11.00
N PHE A 45 -28.59 -15.08 9.83
CA PHE A 45 -28.79 -16.52 9.56
C PHE A 45 -28.01 -17.12 8.39
N GLN A 46 -27.08 -16.36 7.79
CA GLN A 46 -26.10 -16.88 6.83
C GLN A 46 -24.66 -16.58 7.26
N SER A 47 -24.25 -17.11 8.41
CA SER A 47 -22.83 -17.27 8.75
C SER A 47 -22.22 -18.54 8.13
N SER A 48 -22.96 -19.27 7.30
CA SER A 48 -22.55 -20.56 6.72
C SER A 48 -22.71 -20.69 5.19
N VAL A 49 -23.17 -19.64 4.49
CA VAL A 49 -23.10 -19.61 3.02
C VAL A 49 -21.99 -18.66 2.60
N THR A 50 -20.83 -19.25 2.34
CA THR A 50 -19.61 -18.62 1.86
C THR A 50 -19.84 -17.90 0.52
N ILE A 51 -20.17 -16.61 0.57
CA ILE A 51 -19.92 -15.67 -0.55
C ILE A 51 -18.49 -15.12 -0.39
N PHE A 52 -17.53 -16.01 -0.21
CA PHE A 52 -16.09 -15.72 -0.25
C PHE A 52 -15.48 -16.76 -1.18
N SER A 53 -15.02 -16.30 -2.34
CA SER A 53 -14.49 -17.14 -3.43
C SER A 53 -13.04 -17.56 -3.22
N TRP A 54 -12.34 -16.98 -2.24
CA TRP A 54 -10.96 -17.37 -1.96
C TRP A 54 -10.94 -18.58 -1.03
N ARG A 55 -10.52 -19.72 -1.58
CA ARG A 55 -10.11 -20.90 -0.83
C ARG A 55 -8.62 -21.10 -1.10
N PRO A 56 -7.76 -21.01 -0.08
CA PRO A 56 -6.36 -21.21 -0.30
C PRO A 56 -6.07 -22.66 -0.66
N VAL A 57 -5.14 -22.84 -1.59
CA VAL A 57 -4.67 -24.15 -2.04
C VAL A 57 -3.37 -24.46 -1.31
N PHE A 58 -3.25 -25.63 -0.70
CA PHE A 58 -2.02 -26.04 -0.01
C PHE A 58 -1.59 -27.41 -0.49
N GLU A 59 -0.29 -27.56 -0.77
CA GLU A 59 0.29 -28.82 -1.23
C GLU A 59 0.32 -29.87 -0.12
N HIS A 60 0.63 -29.43 1.10
CA HIS A 60 0.62 -30.26 2.30
C HIS A 60 -0.40 -29.74 3.31
N ALA A 61 -0.98 -30.60 4.15
CA ALA A 61 -1.94 -30.14 5.18
C ALA A 61 -1.26 -29.63 6.46
N VAL A 62 -0.04 -30.08 6.76
CA VAL A 62 0.65 -29.82 8.03
C VAL A 62 1.97 -29.10 7.79
N PHE A 63 2.17 -27.97 8.46
CA PHE A 63 3.40 -27.19 8.40
C PHE A 63 4.08 -27.24 9.79
N PRO A 64 4.99 -28.18 10.06
CA PRO A 64 5.53 -28.38 11.40
C PRO A 64 6.42 -27.19 11.82
N PRO A 65 6.07 -26.46 12.89
CA PRO A 65 6.78 -25.25 13.33
C PRO A 65 8.21 -25.54 13.84
N ASN A 66 8.52 -26.80 14.13
CA ASN A 66 9.82 -27.23 14.65
C ASN A 66 10.84 -27.53 13.55
N SER A 67 10.47 -27.44 12.26
CA SER A 67 11.41 -27.72 11.17
C SER A 67 12.49 -26.61 11.04
N PRO A 68 13.74 -26.96 10.68
CA PRO A 68 14.79 -25.98 10.40
C PRO A 68 14.38 -24.96 9.33
N LEU A 69 13.65 -25.43 8.30
CA LEU A 69 13.11 -24.60 7.23
C LEU A 69 12.06 -23.60 7.75
N PHE A 70 11.15 -24.02 8.64
CA PHE A 70 10.22 -23.11 9.30
C PHE A 70 10.96 -22.02 10.07
N ARG A 71 11.95 -22.38 10.89
CA ARG A 71 12.74 -21.42 11.66
C ARG A 71 13.45 -20.42 10.75
N ARG A 72 14.02 -20.91 9.64
CA ARG A 72 14.70 -20.08 8.63
C ARG A 72 13.77 -19.13 7.89
N LEU A 73 12.53 -19.52 7.57
CA LEU A 73 11.59 -18.69 6.80
C LEU A 73 10.67 -17.85 7.66
N TRP A 74 10.15 -18.40 8.76
CA TRP A 74 9.09 -17.79 9.58
C TRP A 74 9.48 -17.54 11.03
N GLY A 75 10.54 -18.19 11.51
CA GLY A 75 11.03 -18.01 12.88
C GLY A 75 11.54 -16.58 13.17
N PRO A 76 11.60 -16.20 14.46
CA PRO A 76 12.03 -14.86 14.88
C PRO A 76 13.52 -14.59 14.60
N VAL A 77 13.86 -13.32 14.43
CA VAL A 77 15.23 -12.81 14.36
C VAL A 77 15.76 -12.68 15.79
N ARG A 78 16.52 -13.68 16.24
CA ARG A 78 17.00 -13.81 17.63
C ARG A 78 17.69 -12.55 18.16
N LEU A 79 18.51 -11.89 17.34
CA LEU A 79 19.21 -10.65 17.73
C LEU A 79 18.27 -9.48 18.06
N LEU A 80 17.04 -9.49 17.54
CA LEU A 80 16.06 -8.42 17.76
C LEU A 80 14.99 -8.79 18.79
N GLU A 81 15.00 -10.01 19.34
CA GLU A 81 14.03 -10.46 20.36
C GLU A 81 14.12 -9.70 21.67
N SER A 82 15.31 -9.20 22.02
CA SER A 82 15.51 -8.44 23.25
C SER A 82 15.05 -6.99 23.15
N LEU A 83 14.73 -6.51 21.95
CA LEU A 83 14.29 -5.15 21.68
C LEU A 83 12.78 -5.04 21.90
N HIS A 84 12.37 -4.12 22.77
CA HIS A 84 10.98 -3.89 23.13
C HIS A 84 10.52 -2.45 22.86
N PRO A 85 9.24 -2.25 22.51
CA PRO A 85 8.65 -0.93 22.35
C PRO A 85 8.70 -0.14 23.66
N ASP A 86 9.25 1.08 23.62
CA ASP A 86 9.22 2.02 24.74
C ASP A 86 9.21 3.47 24.26
N ALA A 87 8.03 4.10 24.39
CA ALA A 87 7.80 5.51 24.02
C ALA A 87 7.65 6.44 25.24
N ASN A 88 7.73 5.90 26.46
CA ASN A 88 7.48 6.67 27.68
C ASN A 88 8.59 7.69 27.95
N PRO A 89 8.35 8.83 28.59
CA PRO A 89 9.45 9.73 28.94
C PRO A 89 10.57 9.05 29.72
N ARG A 90 11.84 9.38 29.42
CA ARG A 90 13.02 8.87 30.14
C ARG A 90 13.37 9.79 31.30
N GLN A 91 13.19 11.09 31.11
CA GLN A 91 13.46 12.12 32.10
C GLN A 91 12.15 12.70 32.65
N HIS A 92 12.26 13.65 33.59
CA HIS A 92 11.10 14.37 34.09
C HIS A 92 10.43 15.16 32.94
N TYR A 93 9.19 14.79 32.62
CA TYR A 93 8.42 15.39 31.54
C TYR A 93 7.13 16.01 32.11
N PRO A 94 7.10 17.34 32.30
CA PRO A 94 5.98 17.99 32.97
C PRO A 94 4.75 18.08 32.06
N ASP A 95 3.56 18.03 32.67
CA ASP A 95 2.29 18.24 31.98
C ASP A 95 2.23 19.62 31.28
N PRO A 96 1.41 19.77 30.21
CA PRO A 96 1.28 21.04 29.50
C PRO A 96 0.76 22.16 30.40
N SER A 97 1.35 23.34 30.25
CA SER A 97 1.01 24.50 31.09
C SER A 97 -0.46 24.92 30.95
N LEU A 98 -1.03 25.49 32.03
CA LEU A 98 -2.41 25.98 32.01
C LEU A 98 -2.61 27.14 31.02
N GLN A 99 -1.60 27.99 30.84
CA GLN A 99 -1.62 29.14 29.94
C GLN A 99 -1.00 28.80 28.57
N SER A 100 -1.76 28.92 27.50
CA SER A 100 -1.28 28.66 26.14
C SER A 100 -0.90 29.96 25.41
N ASN A 101 0.15 29.90 24.58
CA ASN A 101 0.55 31.03 23.73
C ASN A 101 -0.43 31.33 22.58
N GLY A 102 -1.42 30.46 22.33
CA GLY A 102 -2.42 30.60 21.28
C GLY A 102 -2.80 29.27 20.64
N PHE A 103 -3.48 29.33 19.49
CA PHE A 103 -3.94 28.17 18.73
C PHE A 103 -3.11 27.93 17.48
N ILE A 104 -2.68 26.69 17.26
CA ILE A 104 -2.09 26.26 16.00
C ILE A 104 -3.13 25.46 15.25
N PHE A 105 -3.52 25.98 14.08
CA PHE A 105 -4.38 25.30 13.14
C PHE A 105 -3.50 24.75 12.00
N VAL A 106 -3.69 23.49 11.63
CA VAL A 106 -2.80 22.80 10.68
C VAL A 106 -3.60 22.30 9.48
N ARG A 107 -3.08 22.50 8.28
CA ARG A 107 -3.50 21.80 7.05
C ARG A 107 -2.38 20.91 6.55
N ILE A 108 -2.68 19.63 6.39
CA ILE A 108 -1.73 18.61 5.95
C ILE A 108 -2.08 18.17 4.53
N GLN A 109 -1.09 18.17 3.66
CA GLN A 109 -1.18 17.75 2.26
C GLN A 109 -0.27 16.54 2.05
N GLY A 110 -0.80 15.50 1.43
CA GLY A 110 -0.04 14.31 1.09
C GLY A 110 -0.83 13.02 1.05
N GLY A 111 -0.14 11.94 0.72
CA GLY A 111 -0.59 10.55 0.87
C GLY A 111 -0.52 10.07 2.31
N PHE A 112 -0.83 8.80 2.53
CA PHE A 112 -0.99 8.23 3.87
C PHE A 112 0.25 8.38 4.78
N HIS A 113 1.43 8.02 4.28
CA HIS A 113 2.67 8.05 5.06
C HIS A 113 3.11 9.50 5.38
N GLU A 114 2.96 10.41 4.42
CA GLU A 114 3.20 11.85 4.58
C GLU A 114 2.29 12.44 5.66
N ILE A 115 0.99 12.09 5.65
CA ILE A 115 0.03 12.51 6.66
C ILE A 115 0.46 12.04 8.05
N ARG A 116 0.81 10.75 8.19
CA ARG A 116 1.18 10.16 9.49
C ARG A 116 2.43 10.83 10.07
N ASN A 117 3.47 11.03 9.26
CA ASN A 117 4.69 11.75 9.66
C ASN A 117 4.38 13.19 10.07
N SER A 118 3.60 13.91 9.25
CA SER A 118 3.25 15.30 9.50
C SER A 118 2.49 15.50 10.80
N ILE A 119 1.55 14.60 11.14
CA ILE A 119 0.80 14.68 12.41
C ILE A 119 1.75 14.54 13.61
N CYS A 120 2.72 13.63 13.55
CA CYS A 120 3.70 13.44 14.62
C CYS A 120 4.55 14.70 14.83
N ASP A 121 4.97 15.33 13.75
CA ASP A 121 5.76 16.56 13.79
C ASP A 121 4.97 17.75 14.35
N VAL A 122 3.72 17.95 13.92
CA VAL A 122 2.94 19.12 14.36
C VAL A 122 2.51 19.05 15.82
N VAL A 123 2.32 17.85 16.38
CA VAL A 123 2.12 17.69 17.83
C VAL A 123 3.36 18.16 18.59
N VAL A 124 4.56 17.78 18.12
CA VAL A 124 5.83 18.25 18.68
C VAL A 124 5.98 19.77 18.54
N VAL A 125 5.63 20.34 17.39
CA VAL A 125 5.66 21.80 17.18
C VAL A 125 4.71 22.51 18.16
N ALA A 126 3.50 21.99 18.36
CA ALA A 126 2.56 22.56 19.32
C ALA A 126 3.09 22.51 20.75
N ARG A 127 3.71 21.38 21.16
CA ARG A 127 4.39 21.26 22.45
C ARG A 127 5.53 22.28 22.58
N LEU A 128 6.40 22.36 21.56
CA LEU A 128 7.58 23.22 21.54
C LEU A 128 7.22 24.70 21.70
N LEU A 129 6.08 25.10 21.16
CA LEU A 129 5.58 26.47 21.20
C LEU A 129 4.62 26.74 22.37
N ASN A 130 4.38 25.76 23.25
CA ASN A 130 3.38 25.82 24.32
C ASN A 130 2.00 26.30 23.80
N ALA A 131 1.60 25.75 22.65
CA ALA A 131 0.39 26.13 21.92
C ALA A 131 -0.69 25.06 22.04
N THR A 132 -1.95 25.47 21.91
CA THR A 132 -3.08 24.55 21.82
C THR A 132 -3.22 24.11 20.37
N LEU A 133 -3.12 22.80 20.13
CA LEU A 133 -3.28 22.22 18.80
C LEU A 133 -4.77 22.07 18.47
N VAL A 134 -5.19 22.59 17.32
CA VAL A 134 -6.47 22.21 16.74
C VAL A 134 -6.28 20.93 15.95
N ILE A 135 -7.22 19.97 16.03
CA ILE A 135 -7.16 18.72 15.26
C ILE A 135 -6.75 19.04 13.79
N PRO A 136 -5.68 18.41 13.27
CA PRO A 136 -5.18 18.71 11.93
C PRO A 136 -6.21 18.46 10.84
N GLU A 137 -6.29 19.36 9.86
CA GLU A 137 -7.10 19.14 8.67
C GLU A 137 -6.29 18.40 7.60
N ILE A 138 -6.72 17.19 7.27
CA ILE A 138 -6.24 16.42 6.12
C ILE A 138 -6.92 16.96 4.87
N GLN A 139 -6.15 17.55 3.95
CA GLN A 139 -6.73 18.25 2.80
C GLN A 139 -7.37 17.30 1.80
N SER A 140 -6.71 16.18 1.50
CA SER A 140 -7.21 15.14 0.58
C SER A 140 -8.56 14.56 0.98
N THR A 141 -8.96 14.68 2.25
CA THR A 141 -10.26 14.21 2.75
C THR A 141 -11.29 15.33 2.94
N THR A 142 -10.98 16.56 2.55
CA THR A 142 -11.88 17.73 2.66
C THR A 142 -12.25 18.38 1.33
N SER A 143 -11.40 18.21 0.31
CA SER A 143 -11.63 18.78 -1.03
C SER A 143 -12.33 17.84 -2.02
N SER A 144 -12.50 16.56 -1.67
CA SER A 144 -13.03 15.57 -2.61
C SER A 144 -14.55 15.42 -2.52
N LYS A 145 -15.23 15.64 -3.65
CA LYS A 145 -16.63 15.23 -3.84
C LYS A 145 -16.67 13.69 -3.81
N GLY A 146 -17.61 13.11 -3.07
CA GLY A 146 -17.74 11.66 -2.90
C GLY A 146 -17.22 11.12 -1.57
N ILE A 147 -16.64 11.94 -0.70
CA ILE A 147 -16.36 11.53 0.69
C ILE A 147 -17.66 11.51 1.48
N SER A 148 -17.79 10.52 2.37
CA SER A 148 -18.96 10.46 3.23
C SER A 148 -19.10 11.74 4.06
N SER A 149 -20.32 12.29 4.08
CA SER A 149 -20.65 13.43 4.93
C SER A 149 -20.54 13.13 6.43
N GLN A 150 -20.47 11.84 6.79
CA GLN A 150 -20.33 11.34 8.16
C GLN A 150 -18.94 11.62 8.74
N PHE A 151 -17.89 11.52 7.92
CA PHE A 151 -16.52 11.61 8.37
C PHE A 151 -15.81 12.79 7.70
N LYS A 152 -15.33 13.74 8.50
CA LYS A 152 -14.67 14.94 7.99
C LYS A 152 -13.21 14.95 8.36
N SER A 153 -12.36 15.18 7.37
CA SER A 153 -10.94 15.48 7.57
C SER A 153 -10.17 14.39 8.37
N PHE A 154 -9.77 14.67 9.61
CA PHE A 154 -9.04 13.75 10.49
C PHE A 154 -9.85 12.49 10.85
N ALA A 155 -11.13 12.68 11.18
CA ALA A 155 -12.07 11.60 11.55
C ALA A 155 -12.30 10.58 10.43
N TYR A 156 -11.89 10.91 9.20
CA TYR A 156 -11.93 10.00 8.08
C TYR A 156 -10.95 8.82 8.24
N LEU A 157 -9.80 9.03 8.88
CA LEU A 157 -8.80 7.98 9.11
C LEU A 157 -8.71 7.58 10.59
N TYR A 158 -8.74 8.55 11.50
CA TYR A 158 -8.33 8.37 12.89
C TYR A 158 -9.46 8.68 13.87
N SER A 159 -9.41 8.08 15.05
CA SER A 159 -10.32 8.43 16.15
C SER A 159 -9.90 9.74 16.80
N GLU A 160 -10.71 10.78 16.65
CA GLU A 160 -10.46 12.11 17.25
C GLU A 160 -10.43 12.05 18.78
N ASP A 161 -11.36 11.31 19.39
CA ASP A 161 -11.48 11.24 20.84
C ASP A 161 -10.29 10.51 21.46
N HIS A 162 -9.90 9.36 20.87
CA HIS A 162 -8.70 8.64 21.30
C HIS A 162 -7.44 9.50 21.15
N PHE A 163 -7.30 10.24 20.05
CA PHE A 163 -6.17 11.13 19.81
C PHE A 163 -6.06 12.23 20.88
N ILE A 164 -7.17 12.85 21.28
CA ILE A 164 -7.19 13.87 22.34
C ILE A 164 -6.86 13.24 23.70
N THR A 165 -7.48 12.10 24.04
CA THR A 165 -7.29 11.45 25.35
C THR A 165 -5.86 10.92 25.50
N ALA A 166 -5.31 10.28 24.46
CA ALA A 166 -3.97 9.70 24.49
C ALA A 166 -2.87 10.75 24.71
N LEU A 167 -3.09 11.99 24.23
CA LEU A 167 -2.10 13.08 24.30
C LEU A 167 -2.42 14.12 25.37
N SER A 168 -3.39 13.87 26.26
CA SER A 168 -3.87 14.88 27.22
C SER A 168 -2.79 15.36 28.20
N ARG A 169 -1.79 14.50 28.49
CA ARG A 169 -0.62 14.82 29.33
C ARG A 169 0.57 15.37 28.54
N ASP A 170 0.50 15.35 27.21
CA ASP A 170 1.55 15.84 26.33
C ASP A 170 1.22 17.24 25.81
N VAL A 171 0.07 17.41 25.15
CA VAL A 171 -0.33 18.64 24.46
C VAL A 171 -1.82 18.89 24.62
N LYS A 172 -2.20 20.15 24.76
CA LYS A 172 -3.62 20.54 24.74
C LYS A 172 -4.15 20.49 23.31
N ILE A 173 -5.17 19.66 23.09
CA ILE A 173 -5.78 19.46 21.78
C ILE A 173 -7.27 19.82 21.85
N VAL A 174 -7.75 20.57 20.86
CA VAL A 174 -9.16 20.93 20.71
C VAL A 174 -9.68 20.53 19.34
N LYS A 175 -10.95 20.11 19.25
CA LYS A 175 -11.56 19.69 17.98
C LYS A 175 -11.68 20.82 16.96
N THR A 176 -12.06 22.02 17.40
CA THR A 176 -12.25 23.17 16.50
C THR A 176 -11.79 24.47 17.15
N LEU A 177 -11.45 25.45 16.31
CA LEU A 177 -11.13 26.81 16.76
C LEU A 177 -12.29 27.46 17.56
N PRO A 178 -12.01 28.33 18.52
CA PRO A 178 -13.01 29.19 19.17
C PRO A 178 -13.83 30.03 18.17
N ARG A 179 -15.08 30.40 18.52
CA ARG A 179 -16.06 31.06 17.61
C ARG A 179 -15.51 32.35 16.97
N ASN A 180 -14.84 33.20 17.74
CA ASN A 180 -14.20 34.43 17.27
C ASN A 180 -13.13 34.14 16.19
N LEU A 181 -12.29 33.13 16.42
CA LEU A 181 -11.23 32.73 15.48
C LEU A 181 -11.78 32.01 14.24
N LYS A 182 -12.92 31.31 14.34
CA LYS A 182 -13.63 30.77 13.16
C LYS A 182 -14.06 31.89 12.19
N GLY A 183 -14.47 33.04 12.73
CA GLY A 183 -14.80 34.22 11.93
C GLY A 183 -13.59 34.74 11.14
N ALA A 184 -12.46 34.93 11.83
CA ALA A 184 -11.19 35.35 11.21
C ALA A 184 -10.71 34.39 10.12
N ARG A 185 -10.88 33.08 10.33
CA ARG A 185 -10.57 32.06 9.30
C ARG A 185 -11.40 32.25 8.03
N ARG A 186 -12.71 32.48 8.16
CA ARG A 186 -13.61 32.69 6.99
C ARG A 186 -13.23 33.94 6.20
N LYS A 187 -12.73 34.97 6.89
CA LYS A 187 -12.23 36.21 6.29
C LYS A 187 -10.78 36.12 5.79
N LYS A 188 -10.11 34.97 5.94
CA LYS A 188 -8.69 34.74 5.59
C LYS A 188 -7.71 35.69 6.31
N GLU A 189 -8.04 36.07 7.54
CA GLU A 189 -7.24 36.99 8.37
C GLU A 189 -6.17 36.28 9.23
N ILE A 190 -6.14 34.94 9.23
CA ILE A 190 -5.20 34.16 10.03
C ILE A 190 -3.82 34.14 9.34
N PRO A 191 -2.72 34.51 10.05
CA PRO A 191 -1.37 34.41 9.52
C PRO A 191 -1.03 32.97 9.13
N ARG A 192 -0.57 32.78 7.90
CA ARG A 192 -0.25 31.47 7.31
C ARG A 192 1.24 31.29 7.14
N PHE A 193 1.75 30.14 7.57
CA PHE A 193 3.12 29.69 7.32
C PHE A 193 3.12 28.40 6.51
N LYS A 194 3.90 28.36 5.44
CA LYS A 194 4.25 27.09 4.79
C LYS A 194 5.46 26.52 5.54
N ALA A 195 5.28 25.37 6.18
CA ALA A 195 6.37 24.74 6.92
C ALA A 195 7.37 24.11 5.93
N PRO A 196 8.67 24.43 6.03
CA PRO A 196 9.68 23.76 5.23
C PRO A 196 9.80 22.28 5.58
N TYR A 197 10.16 21.46 4.59
CA TYR A 197 10.55 20.08 4.84
C TYR A 197 11.77 20.05 5.76
N LEU A 198 11.76 19.19 6.79
CA LEU A 198 12.81 19.11 7.82
C LEU A 198 13.12 20.45 8.51
N ALA A 199 12.11 21.29 8.76
CA ALA A 199 12.33 22.57 9.44
C ALA A 199 12.94 22.37 10.85
N SER A 200 13.84 23.28 11.22
CA SER A 200 14.53 23.22 12.53
C SER A 200 13.64 23.73 13.67
N PRO A 201 13.88 23.31 14.93
CA PRO A 201 13.17 23.87 16.08
C PRO A 201 13.30 25.40 16.17
N TYR A 202 14.44 25.93 15.72
CA TYR A 202 14.72 27.35 15.66
C TYR A 202 13.79 28.09 14.71
N PHE A 203 13.41 27.50 13.57
CA PHE A 203 12.45 28.11 12.64
C PHE A 203 11.13 28.44 13.36
N TYR A 204 10.59 27.48 14.10
CA TYR A 204 9.36 27.66 14.86
C TYR A 204 9.49 28.69 15.97
N ARG A 205 10.56 28.63 16.77
CA ARG A 205 10.80 29.57 17.87
C ARG A 205 10.99 31.01 17.38
N ARG A 206 11.67 31.21 16.25
CA ARG A 206 12.05 32.55 15.76
C ARG A 206 11.01 33.18 14.84
N HIS A 207 10.34 32.39 14.01
CA HIS A 207 9.42 32.92 13.00
C HIS A 207 7.95 32.71 13.36
N VAL A 208 7.60 31.56 13.93
CA VAL A 208 6.20 31.21 14.21
C VAL A 208 5.76 31.73 15.58
N LEU A 209 6.57 31.52 16.63
CA LEU A 209 6.20 31.90 18.00
C LEU A 209 5.87 33.39 18.17
N PRO A 210 6.62 34.36 17.62
CA PRO A 210 6.31 35.77 17.81
C PRO A 210 4.97 36.15 17.18
N VAL A 211 4.67 35.59 16.01
CA VAL A 211 3.40 35.82 15.30
C VAL A 211 2.24 35.15 16.02
N LEU A 212 2.46 33.94 16.57
CA LEU A 212 1.50 33.24 17.40
C LEU A 212 1.14 34.05 18.65
N LYS A 213 2.13 34.59 19.37
CA LYS A 213 1.86 35.43 20.55
C LYS A 213 1.12 36.73 20.21
N LYS A 214 1.38 37.30 19.02
CA LYS A 214 0.73 38.54 18.57
C LYS A 214 -0.73 38.33 18.15
N HIS A 215 -1.02 37.28 17.39
CA HIS A 215 -2.35 37.06 16.81
C HIS A 215 -3.18 36.01 17.55
N LEU A 216 -2.58 35.31 18.52
CA LEU A 216 -3.16 34.17 19.27
C LEU A 216 -3.59 32.99 18.40
N VAL A 217 -3.33 33.04 17.09
CA VAL A 217 -3.63 31.97 16.13
C VAL A 217 -2.68 32.03 14.94
N VAL A 218 -2.26 30.86 14.45
CA VAL A 218 -1.54 30.72 13.18
C VAL A 218 -2.04 29.50 12.41
N GLU A 219 -1.98 29.57 11.08
CA GLU A 219 -2.19 28.44 10.19
C GLU A 219 -0.84 27.90 9.72
N LEU A 220 -0.56 26.63 10.01
CA LEU A 220 0.56 25.89 9.43
C LEU A 220 0.07 25.04 8.26
N VAL A 221 0.69 25.21 7.09
CA VAL A 221 0.48 24.32 5.95
C VAL A 221 1.71 23.44 5.80
N VAL A 222 1.49 22.14 5.98
CA VAL A 222 2.52 21.10 5.85
C VAL A 222 2.27 20.36 4.54
N SER A 223 3.27 20.39 3.68
CA SER A 223 3.33 19.62 2.44
C SER A 223 4.51 18.65 2.56
N ASP A 224 4.46 17.52 1.84
CA ASP A 224 5.60 16.62 1.65
C ASP A 224 6.06 15.81 2.88
N GLY A 225 5.15 15.55 3.82
CA GLY A 225 5.36 14.44 4.77
C GLY A 225 6.37 14.63 5.89
N GLY A 226 6.74 15.87 6.20
CA GLY A 226 7.58 16.20 7.34
C GLY A 226 7.74 17.70 7.50
N CYS A 227 7.57 18.20 8.71
CA CYS A 227 7.77 19.63 9.02
C CYS A 227 8.73 19.85 10.18
N MET A 228 9.42 18.81 10.64
CA MET A 228 10.37 18.89 11.73
C MET A 228 11.61 18.06 11.38
N GLN A 229 12.81 18.53 11.71
CA GLN A 229 14.04 17.75 11.55
C GLN A 229 13.86 16.32 12.08
N ALA A 230 14.29 15.32 11.32
CA ALA A 230 14.06 13.91 11.64
C ALA A 230 14.78 13.51 12.94
N VAL A 231 16.01 13.98 13.14
CA VAL A 231 16.76 13.83 14.39
C VAL A 231 16.82 15.18 15.10
N LEU A 232 16.24 15.27 16.28
CA LEU A 232 16.29 16.49 17.10
C LEU A 232 17.57 16.54 17.95
N PRO A 233 18.00 17.75 18.34
CA PRO A 233 19.06 17.95 19.33
C PRO A 233 18.83 17.18 20.64
N PRO A 234 19.90 16.78 21.37
CA PRO A 234 19.80 16.00 22.61
C PRO A 234 18.94 16.65 23.71
N ASP A 235 18.90 17.99 23.80
CA ASP A 235 18.04 18.72 24.75
C ASP A 235 16.54 18.57 24.44
N LEU A 236 16.20 18.05 23.26
CA LEU A 236 14.84 17.78 22.82
C LEU A 236 14.56 16.27 22.67
N GLU A 237 15.31 15.40 23.35
CA GLU A 237 15.10 13.94 23.33
C GLU A 237 13.64 13.57 23.65
N GLU A 238 13.03 14.20 24.66
CA GLU A 238 11.64 13.94 25.04
C GLU A 238 10.62 14.34 23.96
N TYR A 239 10.98 15.27 23.08
CA TYR A 239 10.15 15.63 21.92
C TYR A 239 10.25 14.57 20.82
N GLN A 240 11.39 13.89 20.67
CA GLN A 240 11.48 12.71 19.80
C GLN A 240 10.63 11.57 20.35
N ARG A 241 10.71 11.33 21.66
CA ARG A 241 9.87 10.31 22.32
C ARG A 241 8.38 10.65 22.24
N LEU A 242 8.01 11.93 22.25
CA LEU A 242 6.64 12.36 21.96
C LEU A 242 6.20 11.93 20.55
N ARG A 243 7.06 12.00 19.52
CA ARG A 243 6.70 11.47 18.19
C ARG A 243 6.42 9.97 18.23
N CYS A 244 7.15 9.20 19.03
CA CYS A 244 6.85 7.77 19.24
C CYS A 244 5.44 7.57 19.82
N ARG A 245 5.09 8.30 20.89
CA ARG A 245 3.77 8.21 21.52
C ARG A 245 2.65 8.59 20.54
N VAL A 246 2.86 9.65 19.76
CA VAL A 246 1.90 10.06 18.74
C VAL A 246 1.75 8.98 17.67
N ALA A 247 2.86 8.55 17.08
CA ALA A 247 2.90 7.62 15.95
C ALA A 247 2.31 6.25 16.27
N PHE A 248 2.62 5.71 17.45
CA PHE A 248 2.30 4.32 17.77
C PHE A 248 1.13 4.17 18.74
N HIS A 249 0.82 5.18 19.57
CA HIS A 249 -0.24 5.07 20.59
C HIS A 249 -1.43 5.99 20.31
N ALA A 250 -1.19 7.25 19.92
CA ALA A 250 -2.27 8.23 19.74
C ALA A 250 -2.95 8.13 18.36
N LEU A 251 -2.22 7.78 17.30
CA LEU A 251 -2.75 7.62 15.94
C LEU A 251 -3.42 6.26 15.74
N ARG A 252 -4.56 6.09 16.41
CA ARG A 252 -5.43 4.93 16.24
C ARG A 252 -6.45 5.18 15.13
N PHE A 253 -6.56 4.25 14.19
CA PHE A 253 -7.55 4.36 13.13
C PHE A 253 -8.98 4.39 13.67
N ARG A 254 -9.94 4.87 12.89
CA ARG A 254 -11.36 4.73 13.24
C ARG A 254 -11.77 3.25 13.30
N MET A 255 -12.89 2.98 13.98
CA MET A 255 -13.35 1.62 14.25
C MET A 255 -13.60 0.82 12.97
N GLU A 256 -14.19 1.42 11.94
CA GLU A 256 -14.51 0.74 10.68
C GLU A 256 -13.26 0.24 9.95
N VAL A 257 -12.14 0.96 10.06
CA VAL A 257 -10.84 0.54 9.50
C VAL A 257 -10.28 -0.63 10.31
N GLN A 258 -10.29 -0.52 11.65
CA GLN A 258 -9.80 -1.59 12.53
C GLN A 258 -10.60 -2.88 12.36
N ASP A 259 -11.93 -2.78 12.30
CA ASP A 259 -12.84 -3.92 12.17
C ASP A 259 -12.59 -4.68 10.86
N LEU A 260 -12.48 -3.96 9.74
CA LEU A 260 -12.23 -4.60 8.45
C LEU A 260 -10.82 -5.19 8.39
N ALA A 261 -9.80 -4.47 8.84
CA ALA A 261 -8.43 -4.98 8.87
C ALA A 261 -8.32 -6.24 9.75
N THR A 262 -8.98 -6.26 10.90
CA THR A 262 -9.01 -7.42 11.79
C THR A 262 -9.69 -8.62 11.13
N LYS A 263 -10.80 -8.41 10.42
CA LYS A 263 -11.46 -9.48 9.66
C LYS A 263 -10.59 -10.02 8.53
N ILE A 264 -9.88 -9.16 7.80
CA ILE A 264 -8.95 -9.58 6.76
C ILE A 264 -7.82 -10.42 7.37
N LEU A 265 -7.24 -10.00 8.50
CA LEU A 265 -6.23 -10.79 9.21
C LEU A 265 -6.78 -12.14 9.68
N GLN A 266 -8.01 -12.18 10.19
CA GLN A 266 -8.67 -13.44 10.56
C GLN A 266 -8.84 -14.36 9.35
N ARG A 267 -9.19 -13.82 8.18
CA ARG A 267 -9.29 -14.59 6.92
C ARG A 267 -7.94 -15.13 6.47
N LEU A 268 -6.89 -14.30 6.52
CA LEU A 268 -5.51 -14.69 6.19
C LEU A 268 -4.97 -15.77 7.13
N ARG A 269 -5.31 -15.69 8.42
CA ARG A 269 -4.84 -16.62 9.46
C ARG A 269 -5.76 -17.83 9.67
N ALA A 270 -6.98 -17.83 9.11
CA ALA A 270 -7.94 -18.95 9.23
C ALA A 270 -7.36 -20.31 8.81
N PRO A 271 -6.49 -20.41 7.79
CA PRO A 271 -5.78 -21.64 7.45
C PRO A 271 -4.78 -22.15 8.50
N GLY A 272 -4.46 -21.37 9.53
CA GLY A 272 -3.43 -21.71 10.51
C GLY A 272 -2.00 -21.61 9.98
N ARG A 273 -1.78 -20.84 8.90
CA ARG A 273 -0.48 -20.66 8.23
C ARG A 273 0.00 -19.22 8.30
N PRO A 274 1.32 -18.99 8.33
CA PRO A 274 1.87 -17.66 8.23
C PRO A 274 1.72 -17.11 6.81
N PHE A 275 1.80 -15.78 6.67
CA PHE A 275 1.70 -15.11 5.38
C PHE A 275 2.76 -14.01 5.22
N ILE A 276 3.05 -13.68 3.95
CA ILE A 276 3.95 -12.59 3.60
C ILE A 276 3.12 -11.38 3.18
N ALA A 277 3.41 -10.21 3.74
CA ALA A 277 2.96 -8.95 3.16
C ALA A 277 4.02 -8.39 2.21
N TYR A 278 3.64 -8.22 0.94
CA TYR A 278 4.48 -7.64 -0.11
C TYR A 278 3.98 -6.24 -0.44
N TYR A 279 4.86 -5.24 -0.43
CA TYR A 279 4.56 -3.89 -0.91
C TYR A 279 5.35 -3.58 -2.18
N PRO A 280 4.73 -3.55 -3.38
CA PRO A 280 5.45 -3.30 -4.63
C PRO A 280 6.09 -1.90 -4.69
N GLY A 281 5.39 -0.88 -4.18
CA GLY A 281 5.87 0.52 -4.21
C GLY A 281 6.00 1.12 -5.62
N MET A 282 5.41 0.47 -6.62
CA MET A 282 5.39 0.91 -8.02
C MET A 282 4.29 1.95 -8.26
N THR A 283 4.53 3.18 -7.82
CA THR A 283 3.65 4.31 -8.15
C THR A 283 4.11 4.99 -9.43
N ARG A 284 3.19 5.57 -10.19
CA ARG A 284 3.51 6.35 -11.39
C ARG A 284 4.53 7.46 -11.08
N GLU A 285 4.37 8.13 -9.95
CA GLU A 285 5.26 9.19 -9.49
C GLU A 285 6.68 8.66 -9.20
N ALA A 286 6.81 7.52 -8.52
CA ALA A 286 8.11 6.89 -8.26
C ALA A 286 8.79 6.47 -9.57
N LEU A 287 8.09 5.74 -10.44
CA LEU A 287 8.63 5.28 -11.73
C LEU A 287 9.11 6.45 -12.59
N ALA A 288 8.33 7.53 -12.65
CA ALA A 288 8.71 8.75 -13.38
C ALA A 288 9.91 9.46 -12.76
N TYR A 289 10.00 9.50 -11.43
CA TYR A 289 11.10 10.14 -10.72
C TYR A 289 12.45 9.46 -11.00
N TYR A 290 12.46 8.13 -10.92
CA TYR A 290 13.66 7.33 -11.10
C TYR A 290 13.97 7.00 -12.56
N GLY A 291 13.07 7.30 -13.49
CA GLY A 291 13.29 7.07 -14.92
C GLY A 291 13.17 5.60 -15.29
N CYS A 292 12.22 4.89 -14.68
CA CYS A 292 11.98 3.46 -14.84
C CYS A 292 10.83 3.20 -15.83
N ALA A 293 10.83 3.91 -16.97
CA ALA A 293 9.74 3.85 -17.92
C ALA A 293 9.71 2.52 -18.68
N GLU A 294 10.88 2.02 -19.11
CA GLU A 294 11.01 0.86 -19.99
C GLU A 294 10.79 -0.49 -19.29
N LEU A 295 10.39 -0.48 -18.01
CA LEU A 295 9.96 -1.67 -17.27
C LEU A 295 8.60 -2.20 -17.72
N PHE A 296 7.83 -1.40 -18.45
CA PHE A 296 6.53 -1.79 -18.97
C PHE A 296 6.56 -1.90 -20.50
N GLN A 297 5.54 -2.54 -21.05
CA GLN A 297 5.26 -2.54 -22.47
C GLN A 297 4.11 -1.55 -22.76
N ASP A 298 4.08 -1.03 -23.98
CA ASP A 298 3.01 -0.21 -24.53
C ASP A 298 2.85 1.19 -23.88
N VAL A 299 1.60 1.64 -23.77
CA VAL A 299 1.22 3.01 -23.38
C VAL A 299 1.67 3.36 -21.95
N HIS A 300 1.90 2.39 -21.08
CA HIS A 300 2.40 2.62 -19.72
C HIS A 300 3.76 3.33 -19.71
N ASN A 301 4.61 3.09 -20.71
CA ASN A 301 5.89 3.78 -20.84
C ASN A 301 5.69 5.27 -21.13
N GLU A 302 4.82 5.58 -22.10
CA GLU A 302 4.49 6.96 -22.47
C GLU A 302 3.92 7.74 -21.29
N LEU A 303 3.09 7.09 -20.46
CA LEU A 303 2.53 7.68 -19.25
C LEU A 303 3.60 8.07 -18.22
N ILE A 304 4.61 7.21 -18.04
CA ILE A 304 5.74 7.46 -17.12
C ILE A 304 6.62 8.59 -17.68
N GLU A 305 6.95 8.55 -18.97
CA GLU A 305 7.75 9.59 -19.63
C GLU A 305 7.05 10.95 -19.62
N HIS A 306 5.73 10.97 -19.89
CA HIS A 306 4.92 12.18 -19.80
C HIS A 306 4.95 12.76 -18.38
N LYS A 307 4.75 11.92 -17.35
CA LYS A 307 4.82 12.38 -15.95
C LYS A 307 6.21 12.90 -15.60
N ARG A 308 7.28 12.26 -16.09
CA ARG A 308 8.66 12.71 -15.91
C ARG A 308 8.91 14.05 -16.61
N SER A 309 8.40 14.25 -17.83
CA SER A 309 8.43 15.53 -18.55
C SER A 309 7.82 16.65 -17.72
N TRP A 310 6.63 16.40 -17.16
CA TRP A 310 5.95 17.33 -16.25
C TRP A 310 6.80 17.67 -15.01
N MET A 311 7.41 16.66 -14.38
CA MET A 311 8.26 16.86 -13.20
C MET A 311 9.51 17.71 -13.52
N ARG A 312 10.10 17.52 -14.71
CA ARG A 312 11.23 18.34 -15.18
C ARG A 312 10.82 19.79 -15.43
N ARG A 313 9.69 20.04 -16.10
CA ARG A 313 9.18 21.41 -16.36
C ARG A 313 8.95 22.18 -15.07
N ARG A 314 8.60 21.49 -13.98
CA ARG A 314 8.39 22.08 -12.65
C ARG A 314 9.64 22.11 -11.76
N GLY A 315 10.80 21.66 -12.27
CA GLY A 315 12.06 21.65 -11.52
C GLY A 315 12.11 20.65 -10.36
N ILE A 316 11.21 19.65 -10.33
CA ILE A 316 11.19 18.60 -9.30
C ILE A 316 12.36 17.62 -9.52
N ILE A 317 12.68 17.32 -10.78
CA ILE A 317 13.79 16.43 -11.18
C ILE A 317 14.79 17.22 -12.03
N LYS A 318 16.07 16.94 -11.81
CA LYS A 318 17.18 17.39 -12.68
C LYS A 318 17.68 16.19 -13.48
N GLY A 319 17.80 16.32 -14.81
CA GLY A 319 18.29 15.23 -15.66
C GLY A 319 17.67 15.18 -17.06
N LYS A 320 17.98 14.12 -17.81
CA LYS A 320 17.42 13.82 -19.13
C LYS A 320 15.96 13.35 -19.02
N LEU A 321 15.17 13.57 -20.08
CA LEU A 321 13.79 13.11 -20.18
C LEU A 321 13.76 11.59 -20.29
N SER A 322 14.27 11.05 -21.39
CA SER A 322 14.51 9.62 -21.55
C SER A 322 15.77 9.24 -20.78
N VAL A 323 15.66 8.15 -20.02
CA VAL A 323 16.71 7.55 -19.20
C VAL A 323 16.67 6.05 -19.48
N ASN A 324 17.84 5.44 -19.64
CA ASN A 324 17.94 4.00 -19.80
C ASN A 324 17.49 3.33 -18.49
N SER A 325 16.35 2.63 -18.53
CA SER A 325 15.74 2.05 -17.34
C SER A 325 16.50 0.83 -16.84
N GLU A 326 17.15 0.08 -17.73
CA GLU A 326 18.00 -1.05 -17.39
C GLU A 326 19.22 -0.59 -16.57
N GLU A 327 19.85 0.52 -16.96
CA GLU A 327 20.93 1.13 -16.18
C GLU A 327 20.43 1.59 -14.80
N GLN A 328 19.23 2.18 -14.72
CA GLN A 328 18.64 2.57 -13.43
C GLN A 328 18.29 1.37 -12.55
N GLN A 329 17.82 0.27 -13.14
CA GLN A 329 17.55 -0.98 -12.45
C GLN A 329 18.84 -1.60 -11.90
N LEU A 330 19.90 -1.69 -12.72
CA LEU A 330 21.21 -2.17 -12.29
C LEU A 330 21.81 -1.31 -11.17
N ASN A 331 21.52 0.00 -11.16
CA ASN A 331 21.93 0.92 -10.08
C ASN A 331 21.05 0.80 -8.82
N GLY A 332 20.01 -0.02 -8.81
CA GLY A 332 19.06 -0.17 -7.71
C GLY A 332 18.10 1.01 -7.52
N SER A 333 18.01 1.91 -8.52
CA SER A 333 17.12 3.08 -8.51
C SER A 333 15.67 2.70 -8.73
N CYS A 334 15.40 1.63 -9.48
CA CYS A 334 14.04 1.20 -9.82
C CYS A 334 13.43 0.26 -8.77
N PRO A 335 12.08 0.23 -8.65
CA PRO A 335 11.36 -0.81 -7.92
C PRO A 335 11.71 -2.22 -8.41
N LEU A 336 11.76 -3.17 -7.50
CA LEU A 336 11.75 -4.59 -7.87
C LEU A 336 10.36 -4.95 -8.40
N MET A 337 10.33 -5.56 -9.58
CA MET A 337 9.11 -6.06 -10.20
C MET A 337 8.52 -7.21 -9.39
N PRO A 338 7.18 -7.43 -9.43
CA PRO A 338 6.56 -8.55 -8.73
C PRO A 338 7.15 -9.92 -9.11
N GLU A 339 7.57 -10.10 -10.37
CA GLU A 339 8.28 -11.30 -10.82
C GLU A 339 9.61 -11.50 -10.09
N GLU A 340 10.44 -10.45 -10.03
CA GLU A 340 11.75 -10.48 -9.36
C GLU A 340 11.61 -10.82 -7.88
N VAL A 341 10.64 -10.19 -7.18
CA VAL A 341 10.34 -10.51 -5.79
C VAL A 341 9.84 -11.95 -5.65
N GLY A 342 9.01 -12.42 -6.58
CA GLY A 342 8.53 -13.80 -6.59
C GLY A 342 9.68 -14.81 -6.68
N ILE A 343 10.62 -14.56 -7.59
CA ILE A 343 11.82 -15.39 -7.80
C ILE A 343 12.71 -15.38 -6.56
N LEU A 344 12.94 -14.20 -5.96
CA LEU A 344 13.70 -14.07 -4.71
C LEU A 344 13.10 -14.94 -3.59
N LEU A 345 11.79 -14.91 -3.42
CA LEU A 345 11.08 -15.69 -2.39
C LEU A 345 11.17 -17.20 -2.67
N ARG A 346 10.97 -17.63 -3.92
CA ARG A 346 11.15 -19.05 -4.31
C ARG A 346 12.58 -19.54 -4.09
N ALA A 347 13.58 -18.75 -4.49
CA ALA A 347 14.99 -19.05 -4.28
C ALA A 347 15.37 -19.14 -2.80
N HIS A 348 14.74 -18.32 -1.95
CA HIS A 348 14.91 -18.39 -0.51
C HIS A 348 14.36 -19.69 0.12
N GLY A 349 13.33 -20.27 -0.51
CA GLY A 349 12.71 -21.53 -0.10
C GLY A 349 11.23 -21.42 0.29
N TYR A 350 10.55 -20.30 0.01
CA TYR A 350 9.10 -20.23 0.17
C TYR A 350 8.41 -21.12 -0.87
N SER A 351 7.45 -21.93 -0.43
CA SER A 351 6.66 -22.83 -1.27
C SER A 351 5.68 -22.05 -2.15
N TRP A 352 5.32 -22.59 -3.32
CA TRP A 352 4.39 -21.96 -4.27
C TRP A 352 2.98 -21.76 -3.66
N ASP A 353 2.62 -22.56 -2.65
CA ASP A 353 1.38 -22.44 -1.89
C ASP A 353 1.44 -21.41 -0.74
N THR A 354 2.53 -20.63 -0.64
CA THR A 354 2.66 -19.56 0.36
C THR A 354 1.62 -18.45 0.12
N ILE A 355 0.99 -17.97 1.19
CA ILE A 355 0.04 -16.85 1.13
C ILE A 355 0.82 -15.54 0.99
N ILE A 356 0.58 -14.81 -0.10
CA ILE A 356 1.15 -13.50 -0.36
C ILE A 356 0.03 -12.45 -0.32
N TYR A 357 0.04 -11.58 0.67
CA TYR A 357 -0.82 -10.41 0.73
C TYR A 357 -0.13 -9.22 0.04
N VAL A 358 -0.65 -8.80 -1.11
CA VAL A 358 -0.20 -7.60 -1.83
C VAL A 358 -0.82 -6.37 -1.15
N SER A 359 0.04 -5.55 -0.59
CA SER A 359 -0.30 -4.36 0.20
C SER A 359 -0.03 -3.07 -0.58
N GLY A 360 -0.77 -2.01 -0.24
CA GLY A 360 -0.61 -0.68 -0.78
C GLY A 360 -1.79 -0.22 -1.65
N GLY A 361 -1.70 1.03 -2.12
CA GLY A 361 -2.58 1.50 -3.17
C GLY A 361 -2.44 0.70 -4.47
N GLU A 362 -3.22 1.06 -5.48
CA GLU A 362 -3.15 0.42 -6.80
C GLU A 362 -1.72 0.42 -7.36
N VAL A 363 -1.24 -0.76 -7.72
CA VAL A 363 0.06 -0.98 -8.38
C VAL A 363 -0.03 -0.42 -9.79
N PHE A 364 0.97 0.35 -10.24
CA PHE A 364 0.98 0.83 -11.62
C PHE A 364 0.99 -0.35 -12.62
N GLY A 365 0.11 -0.28 -13.62
CA GLY A 365 -0.19 -1.40 -14.53
C GLY A 365 -1.24 -2.40 -14.00
N GLY A 366 -1.69 -2.23 -12.75
CA GLY A 366 -2.77 -2.99 -12.14
C GLY A 366 -2.50 -4.50 -12.08
N GLN A 367 -3.55 -5.30 -12.28
CA GLN A 367 -3.47 -6.75 -12.20
C GLN A 367 -2.51 -7.38 -13.23
N ARG A 368 -2.26 -6.70 -14.36
CA ARG A 368 -1.32 -7.19 -15.39
C ARG A 368 0.10 -7.31 -14.86
N THR A 369 0.53 -6.32 -14.06
CA THR A 369 1.87 -6.32 -13.44
C THR A 369 2.03 -7.45 -12.40
N LEU A 370 0.92 -7.95 -11.83
CA LEU A 370 0.93 -9.02 -10.84
C LEU A 370 0.83 -10.43 -11.46
N ILE A 371 0.58 -10.58 -12.76
CA ILE A 371 0.45 -11.88 -13.43
C ILE A 371 1.63 -12.81 -13.14
N PRO A 372 2.90 -12.38 -13.27
CA PRO A 372 4.03 -13.26 -12.98
C PRO A 372 4.06 -13.73 -11.53
N LEU A 373 3.69 -12.87 -10.58
CA LEU A 373 3.63 -13.24 -9.16
C LEU A 373 2.55 -14.30 -8.90
N HIS A 374 1.37 -14.17 -9.54
CA HIS A 374 0.32 -15.18 -9.51
C HIS A 374 0.74 -16.51 -10.17
N ALA A 375 1.61 -16.47 -11.18
CA ALA A 375 2.13 -17.69 -11.80
C ALA A 375 3.14 -18.42 -10.90
N ILE A 376 3.82 -17.68 -10.00
CA ILE A 376 4.80 -18.22 -9.06
C ILE A 376 4.14 -18.71 -7.75
N PHE A 377 3.12 -17.99 -7.28
CA PHE A 377 2.41 -18.28 -6.03
C PHE A 377 0.90 -18.37 -6.25
N GLU A 378 0.30 -19.47 -5.81
CA GLU A 378 -1.14 -19.73 -5.99
C GLU A 378 -2.00 -18.83 -5.10
N ASN A 379 -1.52 -18.54 -3.89
CA ASN A 379 -2.26 -17.83 -2.85
C ASN A 379 -1.92 -16.33 -2.78
N VAL A 380 -1.84 -15.66 -3.93
CA VAL A 380 -1.66 -14.20 -4.00
C VAL A 380 -3.02 -13.52 -3.85
N VAL A 381 -3.15 -12.72 -2.81
CA VAL A 381 -4.39 -12.02 -2.42
C VAL A 381 -4.11 -10.59 -2.05
N ASP A 382 -5.16 -9.79 -1.95
CA ASP A 382 -5.11 -8.38 -1.62
C ASP A 382 -6.37 -7.99 -0.83
N ARG A 383 -6.46 -6.72 -0.44
CA ARG A 383 -7.65 -6.21 0.25
C ARG A 383 -8.93 -6.46 -0.55
N THR A 384 -8.90 -6.33 -1.88
CA THR A 384 -10.12 -6.39 -2.70
C THR A 384 -10.68 -7.81 -2.77
N SER A 385 -9.83 -8.81 -2.91
CA SER A 385 -10.20 -10.24 -2.85
C SER A 385 -10.62 -10.71 -1.46
N LEU A 386 -10.08 -10.07 -0.40
CA LEU A 386 -10.39 -10.41 0.98
C LEU A 386 -11.47 -9.55 1.62
N SER A 387 -12.12 -8.66 0.87
CA SER A 387 -13.20 -7.80 1.37
C SER A 387 -14.44 -7.92 0.50
N SER A 388 -15.58 -7.87 1.16
CA SER A 388 -16.85 -7.79 0.45
C SER A 388 -17.23 -6.35 0.07
N PRO A 389 -18.08 -6.16 -0.95
CA PRO A 389 -18.62 -4.84 -1.28
C PRO A 389 -19.33 -4.16 -0.10
N TRP A 390 -20.04 -4.93 0.74
CA TRP A 390 -20.73 -4.37 1.90
C TRP A 390 -19.77 -3.88 3.00
N GLU A 391 -18.67 -4.61 3.24
CA GLU A 391 -17.63 -4.18 4.17
C GLU A 391 -16.93 -2.91 3.71
N LEU A 392 -16.62 -2.83 2.41
CA LEU A 392 -16.03 -1.63 1.81
C LEU A 392 -17.00 -0.44 1.85
N ASN A 393 -18.28 -0.65 1.57
CA ASN A 393 -19.29 0.41 1.67
C ASN A 393 -19.47 0.90 3.11
N ARG A 394 -19.46 -0.01 4.09
CA ARG A 394 -19.48 0.37 5.51
C ARG A 394 -18.26 1.18 5.90
N LEU A 395 -17.09 0.82 5.37
CA LEU A 395 -15.87 1.59 5.54
C LEU A 395 -16.04 3.00 4.94
N TYR A 396 -16.43 3.15 3.68
CA TYR A 396 -16.54 4.48 3.06
C TYR A 396 -17.59 5.37 3.74
N GLY A 397 -18.66 4.76 4.27
CA GLY A 397 -19.78 5.47 4.87
C GLY A 397 -20.78 5.95 3.82
N ARG A 398 -21.74 6.77 4.23
CA ARG A 398 -22.76 7.30 3.30
C ARG A 398 -22.16 8.35 2.38
N GLU A 399 -21.97 8.00 1.11
CA GLU A 399 -21.50 8.91 0.06
C GLU A 399 -22.67 9.67 -0.58
N ILE A 400 -22.41 10.88 -1.07
CA ILE A 400 -23.40 11.65 -1.81
C ILE A 400 -23.38 11.15 -3.25
N ASN A 401 -24.55 10.80 -3.82
CA ASN A 401 -24.67 10.49 -5.24
C ASN A 401 -24.24 11.72 -6.04
N VAL A 402 -23.11 11.60 -6.75
CA VAL A 402 -22.72 12.58 -7.76
C VAL A 402 -23.51 12.20 -9.00
N ASP A 403 -24.44 13.06 -9.44
CA ASP A 403 -25.14 12.84 -10.71
C ASP A 403 -24.12 12.55 -11.80
N SER A 404 -24.12 11.30 -12.28
CA SER A 404 -23.34 10.90 -13.43
C SER A 404 -23.99 11.56 -14.64
N ASN A 405 -23.54 12.77 -15.00
CA ASN A 405 -23.72 13.23 -16.36
C ASN A 405 -22.96 12.23 -17.24
N TYR A 406 -23.69 11.24 -17.76
CA TYR A 406 -23.23 10.34 -18.81
C TYR A 406 -22.60 11.20 -19.92
N PRO A 407 -21.45 10.80 -20.48
CA PRO A 407 -20.85 11.53 -21.59
C PRO A 407 -21.89 11.66 -22.71
N ARG A 408 -22.08 12.91 -23.18
CA ARG A 408 -22.88 13.20 -24.38
C ARG A 408 -22.39 12.29 -25.49
N SER A 409 -23.34 11.63 -26.16
CA SER A 409 -23.12 10.91 -27.40
C SER A 409 -22.19 11.73 -28.32
N PRO A 410 -21.13 11.12 -28.90
CA PRO A 410 -20.17 11.85 -29.71
C PRO A 410 -20.90 12.54 -30.87
N PRO A 411 -20.46 13.75 -31.27
CA PRO A 411 -21.05 14.45 -32.40
C PRO A 411 -20.96 13.56 -33.64
N SER A 412 -22.08 13.40 -34.34
CA SER A 412 -22.15 12.64 -35.58
C SER A 412 -21.13 13.19 -36.57
N ILE A 413 -20.14 12.37 -36.94
CA ILE A 413 -19.16 12.72 -37.97
C ILE A 413 -19.93 12.92 -39.28
N SER A 414 -20.03 14.17 -39.75
CA SER A 414 -20.47 14.46 -41.11
C SER A 414 -19.40 13.94 -42.06
N LYS A 415 -19.73 12.90 -42.84
CA LYS A 415 -18.89 12.44 -43.95
C LYS A 415 -18.80 13.54 -44.99
N GLU A 416 -17.66 14.22 -45.03
CA GLU A 416 -17.32 15.13 -46.12
C GLU A 416 -16.95 14.27 -47.35
N GLN A 417 -17.80 14.31 -48.39
CA GLN A 417 -17.50 13.69 -49.69
C GLN A 417 -16.43 14.54 -50.38
N LYS A 418 -15.20 14.02 -50.51
CA LYS A 418 -14.19 14.60 -51.40
C LYS A 418 -14.45 14.14 -52.85
N PRO A 419 -14.39 15.04 -53.85
CA PRO A 419 -14.63 14.70 -55.25
C PRO A 419 -13.44 13.98 -55.90
N ASP A 420 -13.77 13.22 -56.94
CA ASP A 420 -12.93 12.32 -57.71
C ASP A 420 -11.64 12.97 -58.26
N ALA A 421 -10.49 12.55 -57.73
CA ALA A 421 -9.17 12.83 -58.30
C ALA A 421 -8.30 11.56 -58.34
N TRP A 422 -8.86 10.42 -58.76
CA TRP A 422 -8.13 9.14 -58.84
C TRP A 422 -8.17 8.44 -60.21
N LYS A 423 -8.61 9.10 -61.28
CA LYS A 423 -8.75 8.44 -62.60
C LYS A 423 -7.58 8.62 -63.58
N THR A 424 -6.44 9.20 -63.20
CA THR A 424 -5.39 9.54 -64.19
C THR A 424 -3.94 9.18 -63.85
N ASP A 425 -3.67 8.28 -62.89
CA ASP A 425 -2.30 7.80 -62.68
C ASP A 425 -2.13 6.31 -63.06
N GLY A 426 -1.24 6.06 -64.03
CA GLY A 426 -0.88 4.74 -64.56
C GLY A 426 -0.17 3.83 -63.55
N PRO A 427 0.18 2.58 -63.96
CA PRO A 427 0.52 1.53 -63.02
C PRO A 427 1.93 1.73 -62.47
N ARG A 428 2.02 2.02 -61.16
CA ARG A 428 3.22 1.76 -60.36
C ARG A 428 2.90 0.71 -59.31
N PRO A 429 3.81 -0.24 -59.03
CA PRO A 429 3.62 -1.20 -57.94
C PRO A 429 3.66 -0.42 -56.62
N ARG A 430 2.56 -0.44 -55.88
CA ARG A 430 2.49 0.12 -54.54
C ARG A 430 2.97 -0.92 -53.52
N PRO A 431 3.80 -0.56 -52.54
CA PRO A 431 3.93 -1.35 -51.31
C PRO A 431 2.55 -1.40 -50.63
N LEU A 432 2.26 -2.53 -49.97
CA LEU A 432 0.99 -2.77 -49.29
C LEU A 432 0.59 -1.54 -48.44
N PRO A 433 -0.69 -1.12 -48.47
CA PRO A 433 -1.14 -0.06 -47.59
C PRO A 433 -0.88 -0.48 -46.14
N PRO A 434 -0.49 0.46 -45.26
CA PRO A 434 -0.42 0.17 -43.83
C PRO A 434 -1.79 -0.38 -43.39
N PRO A 435 -1.81 -1.38 -42.48
CA PRO A 435 -3.06 -1.94 -42.00
C PRO A 435 -3.98 -0.81 -41.51
N PRO A 436 -5.31 -0.91 -41.74
CA PRO A 436 -6.24 0.11 -41.31
C PRO A 436 -6.05 0.38 -39.82
N ALA A 437 -6.01 1.67 -39.45
CA ALA A 437 -5.89 2.06 -38.06
C ALA A 437 -6.96 1.33 -37.26
N ARG A 438 -6.53 0.56 -36.25
CA ARG A 438 -7.42 -0.22 -35.39
C ARG A 438 -8.51 0.73 -34.86
N PRO A 439 -9.80 0.35 -34.90
CA PRO A 439 -10.87 1.22 -34.43
C PRO A 439 -10.54 1.68 -33.00
N LYS A 440 -10.42 3.00 -32.80
CA LYS A 440 -10.24 3.57 -31.46
C LYS A 440 -11.53 3.28 -30.70
N TYR A 441 -11.48 2.31 -29.80
CA TYR A 441 -12.63 1.97 -29.00
C TYR A 441 -13.01 3.16 -28.07
N PRO A 442 -14.29 3.47 -27.87
CA PRO A 442 -14.73 4.60 -27.05
C PRO A 442 -14.19 4.56 -25.60
N HIS A 443 -14.01 3.36 -25.05
CA HIS A 443 -13.41 3.15 -23.72
C HIS A 443 -11.90 3.47 -23.65
N ASN A 444 -11.22 3.63 -24.79
CA ASN A 444 -9.84 4.13 -24.83
C ASN A 444 -9.77 5.66 -24.89
N ILE A 445 -10.92 6.35 -25.06
CA ILE A 445 -11.02 7.82 -25.09
C ILE A 445 -11.61 8.33 -23.76
N GLU A 446 -12.32 7.49 -23.01
CA GLU A 446 -12.79 7.83 -21.68
C GLU A 446 -11.66 7.72 -20.64
N GLY A 447 -11.33 8.86 -20.01
CA GLY A 447 -10.30 8.96 -18.98
C GLY A 447 -8.98 9.57 -19.48
N TRP A 448 -7.93 9.41 -18.67
CA TRP A 448 -6.61 10.02 -18.86
C TRP A 448 -5.95 9.73 -20.23
N TRP A 449 -6.36 8.65 -20.91
CA TRP A 449 -5.85 8.19 -22.21
C TRP A 449 -6.11 9.15 -23.39
N GLY A 450 -7.23 9.89 -23.39
CA GLY A 450 -7.50 10.89 -24.44
C GLY A 450 -6.60 12.13 -24.34
N TRP A 451 -6.18 12.48 -23.12
CA TRP A 451 -5.45 13.71 -22.83
C TRP A 451 -3.98 13.69 -23.25
N VAL A 452 -3.29 12.55 -23.10
CA VAL A 452 -1.87 12.42 -23.46
C VAL A 452 -1.64 12.66 -24.97
N ALA A 453 -2.67 12.42 -25.79
CA ALA A 453 -2.64 12.71 -27.22
C ALA A 453 -3.03 14.16 -27.57
N GLU A 454 -3.64 14.92 -26.66
CA GLU A 454 -4.30 16.21 -26.96
C GLU A 454 -3.63 17.41 -26.28
N SER A 455 -3.03 17.27 -25.10
CA SER A 455 -2.37 18.40 -24.43
C SER A 455 -1.23 17.99 -23.47
N ASP A 456 -0.24 18.87 -23.39
CA ASP A 456 0.90 18.81 -22.47
C ASP A 456 0.58 19.19 -21.00
N ILE A 457 -0.67 19.57 -20.71
CA ILE A 457 -1.09 20.04 -19.39
C ILE A 457 -1.90 18.93 -18.73
N GLU A 458 -1.38 18.37 -17.61
CA GLU A 458 -2.11 17.38 -16.81
C GLU A 458 -3.47 17.99 -16.40
N PRO A 459 -4.60 17.40 -16.79
CA PRO A 459 -5.91 17.97 -16.53
C PRO A 459 -6.17 18.07 -15.03
N GLU A 460 -7.05 18.98 -14.62
CA GLU A 460 -7.50 19.02 -13.23
C GLU A 460 -8.14 17.67 -12.87
N SER A 461 -7.79 17.16 -11.68
CA SER A 461 -8.26 15.85 -11.24
C SER A 461 -9.78 15.79 -11.27
N THR A 462 -10.33 14.76 -11.88
CA THR A 462 -11.78 14.59 -11.97
C THR A 462 -12.39 14.38 -10.58
N VAL A 463 -13.70 14.61 -10.45
CA VAL A 463 -14.43 14.32 -9.20
C VAL A 463 -14.26 12.86 -8.78
N MET A 464 -14.24 11.95 -9.75
CA MET A 464 -14.03 10.52 -9.49
C MET A 464 -12.61 10.26 -8.99
N GLU A 465 -11.58 10.87 -9.60
CA GLU A 465 -10.19 10.74 -9.13
C GLU A 465 -10.01 11.28 -7.72
N LEU A 466 -10.63 12.43 -7.39
CA LEU A 466 -10.62 12.98 -6.04
C LEU A 466 -11.27 12.03 -5.03
N ARG A 467 -12.38 11.36 -5.40
CA ARG A 467 -13.05 10.34 -4.60
C ARG A 467 -12.16 9.11 -4.41
N THR A 468 -11.60 8.57 -5.49
CA THR A 468 -10.68 7.42 -5.46
C THR A 468 -9.46 7.73 -4.60
N ASN A 469 -8.89 8.94 -4.70
CA ASN A 469 -7.78 9.38 -3.86
C ASN A 469 -8.15 9.46 -2.38
N ALA A 470 -9.38 9.84 -2.05
CA ALA A 470 -9.86 9.80 -0.68
C ALA A 470 -10.01 8.36 -0.17
N HIS A 471 -10.52 7.44 -1.00
CA HIS A 471 -10.61 6.01 -0.64
C HIS A 471 -9.25 5.34 -0.53
N LYS A 472 -8.28 5.77 -1.35
CA LYS A 472 -6.89 5.30 -1.31
C LYS A 472 -6.27 5.43 0.07
N LEU A 473 -6.57 6.49 0.83
CA LEU A 473 -6.06 6.63 2.20
C LEU A 473 -6.61 5.56 3.15
N LEU A 474 -7.86 5.14 2.96
CA LEU A 474 -8.46 4.05 3.75
C LEU A 474 -7.89 2.70 3.37
N TRP A 475 -7.65 2.50 2.07
CA TRP A 475 -6.98 1.33 1.53
C TRP A 475 -5.58 1.18 2.11
N GLU A 476 -4.78 2.25 2.02
CA GLU A 476 -3.44 2.30 2.61
C GLU A 476 -3.48 2.12 4.14
N ALA A 477 -4.52 2.60 4.83
CA ALA A 477 -4.67 2.37 6.27
C ALA A 477 -4.91 0.89 6.63
N ILE A 478 -5.75 0.20 5.86
CA ILE A 478 -6.01 -1.25 6.03
C ILE A 478 -4.72 -2.03 5.72
N ASP A 479 -4.09 -1.72 4.60
CA ASP A 479 -2.88 -2.40 4.17
C ASP A 479 -1.74 -2.17 5.16
N TYR A 480 -1.61 -0.96 5.70
CA TYR A 480 -0.63 -0.63 6.73
C TYR A 480 -0.83 -1.50 7.97
N PHE A 481 -2.08 -1.66 8.41
CA PHE A 481 -2.42 -2.50 9.54
C PHE A 481 -2.03 -3.96 9.28
N ILE A 482 -2.37 -4.50 8.10
CA ILE A 482 -2.08 -5.90 7.75
C ILE A 482 -0.58 -6.13 7.59
N SER A 483 0.15 -5.22 6.93
CA SER A 483 1.60 -5.34 6.71
C SER A 483 2.39 -5.25 8.02
N VAL A 484 1.93 -4.46 9.00
CA VAL A 484 2.55 -4.41 10.33
C VAL A 484 2.38 -5.75 11.07
N GLU A 485 1.20 -6.38 10.94
CA GLU A 485 0.83 -7.64 11.59
C GLU A 485 1.28 -8.92 10.85
N ALA A 486 1.87 -8.79 9.66
CA ALA A 486 2.31 -9.92 8.86
C ALA A 486 3.50 -10.67 9.49
N ASP A 487 3.58 -11.98 9.29
CA ASP A 487 4.72 -12.78 9.80
C ASP A 487 6.03 -12.38 9.12
N VAL A 488 5.94 -12.06 7.83
CA VAL A 488 7.05 -11.58 6.99
C VAL A 488 6.59 -10.34 6.23
N PHE A 489 7.46 -9.32 6.15
CA PHE A 489 7.27 -8.17 5.27
C PHE A 489 8.44 -8.05 4.28
N ILE A 490 8.13 -7.78 3.01
CA ILE A 490 9.13 -7.49 1.97
C ILE A 490 8.66 -6.32 1.10
N PRO A 491 9.48 -5.26 0.95
CA PRO A 491 9.21 -4.19 0.01
C PRO A 491 9.86 -4.46 -1.35
N GLY A 492 9.14 -4.14 -2.44
CA GLY A 492 9.74 -3.96 -3.78
C GLY A 492 10.34 -2.58 -3.96
N PHE A 493 9.81 -1.58 -3.24
CA PHE A 493 10.34 -0.22 -3.24
C PHE A 493 10.03 0.53 -1.94
N ASP A 494 11.01 1.28 -1.46
CA ASP A 494 10.99 1.98 -0.17
C ASP A 494 11.17 3.51 -0.29
N ARG A 495 11.16 4.04 -1.52
CA ARG A 495 11.24 5.49 -1.78
C ARG A 495 10.00 6.00 -2.52
N ASP A 496 9.69 7.28 -2.34
CA ASP A 496 8.59 7.95 -3.03
C ASP A 496 9.08 8.63 -4.33
N GLY A 497 8.16 9.30 -5.04
CA GLY A 497 8.48 10.09 -6.24
C GLY A 497 9.28 11.38 -5.99
N LYS A 498 9.96 11.50 -4.84
CA LYS A 498 10.87 12.59 -4.45
C LYS A 498 12.16 12.09 -3.79
N GLY A 499 12.32 10.77 -3.66
CA GLY A 499 13.44 10.15 -2.98
C GLY A 499 13.36 10.14 -1.46
N HIS A 500 12.19 10.37 -0.89
CA HIS A 500 11.93 10.27 0.53
C HIS A 500 11.41 8.88 0.91
N PRO A 501 11.58 8.45 2.18
CA PRO A 501 10.99 7.21 2.69
C PRO A 501 9.47 7.16 2.46
N ASN A 502 8.97 6.04 1.94
CA ASN A 502 7.57 5.89 1.53
C ASN A 502 6.74 5.05 2.53
N PHE A 503 5.61 4.51 2.06
CA PHE A 503 4.75 3.58 2.81
C PHE A 503 5.51 2.37 3.37
N ALA A 504 6.36 1.70 2.57
CA ALA A 504 7.14 0.56 3.04
C ALA A 504 8.08 0.96 4.17
N SER A 505 8.78 2.09 4.06
CA SER A 505 9.64 2.58 5.15
C SER A 505 8.87 2.82 6.43
N LEU A 506 7.64 3.35 6.33
CA LEU A 506 6.77 3.55 7.49
C LEU A 506 6.31 2.21 8.11
N VAL A 507 5.99 1.20 7.31
CA VAL A 507 5.69 -0.15 7.79
C VAL A 507 6.91 -0.76 8.48
N MET A 508 8.08 -0.70 7.84
CA MET A 508 9.32 -1.24 8.38
C MET A 508 9.71 -0.60 9.71
N GLY A 509 9.55 0.72 9.84
CA GLY A 509 9.79 1.41 11.10
C GLY A 509 8.78 1.04 12.19
N HIS A 510 7.49 0.88 11.85
CA HIS A 510 6.50 0.42 12.82
C HIS A 510 6.73 -1.03 13.25
N ARG A 511 7.09 -1.93 12.33
CA ARG A 511 7.48 -3.31 12.66
C ARG A 511 8.70 -3.32 13.57
N LEU A 512 9.70 -2.47 13.32
CA LEU A 512 10.86 -2.33 14.20
C LEU A 512 10.49 -1.84 15.62
N TYR A 513 9.43 -1.04 15.75
CA TYR A 513 8.91 -0.62 17.05
C TYR A 513 8.11 -1.73 17.76
N GLN A 514 7.10 -2.29 17.08
CA GLN A 514 6.09 -3.17 17.69
C GLN A 514 6.56 -4.63 17.80
N SER A 515 7.27 -5.11 16.79
CA SER A 515 7.52 -6.54 16.57
C SER A 515 8.88 -6.74 15.90
N ALA A 516 9.95 -6.21 16.51
CA ALA A 516 11.29 -6.14 15.91
C ALA A 516 11.86 -7.50 15.50
N SER A 517 11.47 -8.58 16.18
CA SER A 517 11.91 -9.94 15.88
C SER A 517 11.19 -10.57 14.69
N LEU A 518 10.07 -10.04 14.21
CA LEU A 518 9.42 -10.55 13.00
C LEU A 518 10.25 -10.20 11.76
N LYS A 519 10.26 -11.10 10.78
CA LYS A 519 11.11 -10.94 9.60
C LYS A 519 10.65 -9.78 8.75
N THR A 520 11.59 -8.90 8.45
CA THR A 520 11.40 -7.74 7.60
C THR A 520 12.59 -7.67 6.67
N TYR A 521 12.42 -8.16 5.45
CA TYR A 521 13.47 -8.12 4.44
C TYR A 521 13.67 -6.69 3.94
N ARG A 522 14.91 -6.31 3.67
CA ARG A 522 15.29 -5.03 3.07
C ARG A 522 16.30 -5.28 1.94
N PRO A 523 15.86 -5.87 0.81
CA PRO A 523 16.77 -6.29 -0.25
C PRO A 523 17.56 -5.10 -0.82
N ASP A 524 18.88 -5.27 -1.02
CA ASP A 524 19.67 -4.33 -1.81
C ASP A 524 19.29 -4.55 -3.28
N ARG A 525 18.53 -3.61 -3.84
CA ARG A 525 18.01 -3.71 -5.21
C ARG A 525 19.12 -3.78 -6.26
N ARG A 526 20.29 -3.19 -6.01
CA ARG A 526 21.45 -3.26 -6.93
C ARG A 526 22.04 -4.67 -6.91
N GLU A 527 22.20 -5.26 -5.73
CA GLU A 527 22.69 -6.65 -5.62
C GLU A 527 21.68 -7.62 -6.25
N VAL A 528 20.40 -7.44 -5.97
CA VAL A 528 19.32 -8.22 -6.61
C VAL A 528 19.35 -8.09 -8.13
N ALA A 529 19.42 -6.88 -8.67
CA ALA A 529 19.45 -6.66 -10.11
C ALA A 529 20.68 -7.34 -10.77
N THR A 530 21.83 -7.32 -10.09
CA THR A 530 23.04 -8.00 -10.56
C THR A 530 22.85 -9.52 -10.59
N LEU A 531 22.33 -10.10 -9.51
CA LEU A 531 22.07 -11.55 -9.42
C LEU A 531 21.03 -12.02 -10.45
N LEU A 532 20.00 -11.22 -10.70
CA LEU A 532 18.98 -11.56 -11.70
C LEU A 532 19.51 -11.41 -13.14
N ALA A 533 20.38 -10.43 -13.39
CA ALA A 533 21.03 -10.28 -14.69
C ALA A 533 21.90 -11.49 -15.06
N GLU A 534 22.58 -12.12 -14.09
CA GLU A 534 23.38 -13.34 -14.30
C GLU A 534 22.55 -14.55 -14.78
N THR A 535 21.25 -14.55 -14.51
CA THR A 535 20.34 -15.67 -14.83
C THR A 535 19.25 -15.27 -15.81
N ARG A 536 19.37 -14.12 -16.49
CA ARG A 536 18.33 -13.58 -17.38
C ARG A 536 17.87 -14.56 -18.46
N ASP A 537 18.78 -15.36 -19.02
CA ASP A 537 18.44 -16.33 -20.07
C ASP A 537 17.79 -17.61 -19.52
N HIS A 538 17.89 -17.85 -18.21
CA HIS A 538 17.48 -19.08 -17.54
C HIS A 538 16.85 -18.80 -16.17
N LEU A 539 16.04 -17.74 -16.04
CA LEU A 539 15.47 -17.25 -14.77
C LEU A 539 14.75 -18.33 -13.95
N TYR A 540 14.23 -19.35 -14.62
CA TYR A 540 13.46 -20.45 -14.04
C TYR A 540 14.29 -21.74 -13.85
N GLN A 541 15.59 -21.73 -14.20
CA GLN A 541 16.52 -22.84 -14.03
C GLN A 541 17.72 -22.37 -13.18
N ALA A 542 17.54 -22.45 -11.87
CA ALA A 542 18.51 -21.94 -10.92
C ALA A 542 19.64 -22.95 -10.62
N ASN A 543 20.89 -22.57 -10.84
CA ASN A 543 22.05 -23.31 -10.33
C ASN A 543 22.12 -23.18 -8.79
N TYR A 544 22.56 -24.23 -8.12
CA TYR A 544 22.85 -24.25 -6.68
C TYR A 544 23.67 -23.05 -6.19
N THR A 545 24.71 -22.65 -6.93
CA THR A 545 25.56 -21.50 -6.57
C THR A 545 24.78 -20.19 -6.50
N TRP A 546 23.92 -19.96 -7.49
CA TRP A 546 23.06 -18.79 -7.57
C TRP A 546 21.98 -18.81 -6.47
N LEU A 547 21.37 -19.96 -6.21
CA LEU A 547 20.42 -20.14 -5.10
C LEU A 547 21.07 -19.79 -3.76
N ARG A 548 22.31 -20.24 -3.55
CA ARG A 548 23.07 -19.92 -2.33
C ARG A 548 23.34 -18.42 -2.21
N SER A 549 23.65 -17.75 -3.32
CA SER A 549 23.83 -16.28 -3.36
C SER A 549 22.56 -15.54 -2.97
N ILE A 550 21.40 -15.88 -3.53
CA ILE A 550 20.12 -15.24 -3.15
C ILE A 550 19.75 -15.53 -1.70
N ARG A 551 19.88 -16.78 -1.25
CA ARG A 551 19.60 -17.17 0.13
C ARG A 551 20.44 -16.37 1.11
N ARG A 552 21.73 -16.20 0.81
CA ARG A 552 22.66 -15.38 1.58
C ARG A 552 22.27 -13.91 1.56
N HIS A 553 21.96 -13.34 0.39
CA HIS A 553 21.55 -11.95 0.25
C HIS A 553 20.30 -11.65 1.10
N LEU A 554 19.22 -12.42 0.93
CA LEU A 554 17.99 -12.20 1.69
C LEU A 554 18.18 -12.38 3.20
N ARG A 555 19.00 -13.35 3.65
CA ARG A 555 19.32 -13.52 5.07
C ARG A 555 20.03 -12.28 5.63
N LYS A 556 21.05 -11.79 4.92
CA LYS A 556 21.80 -10.58 5.30
C LYS A 556 20.94 -9.33 5.27
N SER A 557 20.04 -9.21 4.29
CA SER A 557 19.17 -8.04 4.08
C SER A 557 18.34 -7.65 5.32
N ILE A 558 18.04 -8.59 6.21
CA ILE A 558 17.28 -8.33 7.44
C ILE A 558 18.06 -7.39 8.37
N LEU A 559 19.36 -7.64 8.56
CA LEU A 559 20.23 -6.87 9.46
C LEU A 559 21.00 -5.79 8.71
N ASP A 560 21.62 -6.10 7.58
CA ASP A 560 22.41 -5.15 6.79
C ASP A 560 21.52 -4.01 6.27
N GLY A 561 20.31 -4.32 5.81
CA GLY A 561 19.36 -3.28 5.42
C GLY A 561 18.80 -2.48 6.59
N LEU A 562 18.71 -3.07 7.80
CA LEU A 562 18.35 -2.33 9.01
C LEU A 562 19.46 -1.33 9.40
N MET A 563 20.71 -1.77 9.28
CA MET A 563 21.90 -0.95 9.46
C MET A 563 21.94 0.22 8.49
N GLU A 564 21.73 -0.04 7.20
CA GLU A 564 21.68 0.99 6.17
C GLU A 564 20.55 2.00 6.47
N ALA A 565 19.35 1.53 6.79
CA ALA A 565 18.20 2.37 7.09
C ALA A 565 18.43 3.32 8.27
N SER A 566 19.21 2.91 9.27
CA SER A 566 19.57 3.76 10.42
C SER A 566 20.38 5.00 10.04
N THR A 567 21.14 4.93 8.94
CA THR A 567 22.01 6.02 8.49
C THR A 567 21.35 6.84 7.39
N THR A 568 20.71 6.17 6.44
CA THR A 568 20.12 6.81 5.26
C THR A 568 18.70 7.30 5.56
N SER A 569 17.79 6.40 5.90
CA SER A 569 16.36 6.68 6.03
C SER A 569 16.04 7.51 7.26
N LYS A 570 16.69 7.23 8.41
CA LYS A 570 16.46 7.95 9.67
C LYS A 570 16.72 9.45 9.57
N SER A 571 17.72 9.85 8.79
CA SER A 571 18.09 11.26 8.61
C SER A 571 17.00 12.08 7.89
N ILE A 572 16.12 11.40 7.16
CA ILE A 572 15.08 11.98 6.31
C ILE A 572 13.69 11.79 6.95
N SER A 573 13.44 10.63 7.57
CA SER A 573 12.18 10.32 8.25
C SER A 573 12.42 9.56 9.55
N PHE A 574 12.06 10.18 10.68
CA PHE A 574 12.16 9.56 12.00
C PHE A 574 11.37 8.24 12.11
N LEU A 575 10.14 8.22 11.59
CA LEU A 575 9.27 7.04 11.70
C LEU A 575 9.70 5.87 10.82
N SER A 576 10.58 6.09 9.85
CA SER A 576 11.17 5.00 9.05
C SER A 576 12.12 4.13 9.87
N HIS A 577 12.73 4.68 10.92
CA HIS A 577 13.67 4.00 11.80
C HIS A 577 13.61 4.59 13.22
N PRO A 578 12.63 4.16 14.05
CA PRO A 578 12.34 4.78 15.35
C PRO A 578 13.31 4.39 16.49
N VAL A 579 14.34 3.60 16.21
CA VAL A 579 15.31 3.10 17.20
C VAL A 579 16.54 4.02 17.24
N PRO A 580 17.11 4.34 18.42
CA PRO A 580 16.78 3.82 19.76
C PRO A 580 15.70 4.61 20.52
N GLU A 581 15.15 5.68 19.95
CA GLU A 581 14.30 6.65 20.66
C GLU A 581 12.96 6.06 21.10
N CYS A 582 12.41 5.08 20.39
CA CYS A 582 11.13 4.45 20.71
C CYS A 582 11.29 3.03 21.28
N SER A 583 12.46 2.65 21.77
CA SER A 583 12.74 1.28 22.18
C SER A 583 13.62 1.18 23.43
N CYS A 584 13.58 0.01 24.06
CA CYS A 584 14.50 -0.40 25.13
C CYS A 584 14.96 -1.86 24.91
N SER A 585 16.08 -2.25 25.53
CA SER A 585 16.58 -3.64 25.48
C SER A 585 16.47 -4.32 26.84
N ARG A 586 16.10 -5.61 26.85
CA ARG A 586 16.15 -6.49 28.03
C ARG A 586 17.54 -7.07 28.30
N GLN A 587 18.42 -7.09 27.30
CA GLN A 587 19.81 -7.58 27.44
C GLN A 587 20.76 -6.40 27.68
N ASP A 588 22.04 -6.71 27.94
CA ASP A 588 23.07 -5.67 28.03
C ASP A 588 23.20 -4.95 26.67
N PRO A 589 22.91 -3.64 26.59
CA PRO A 589 22.96 -2.90 25.34
C PRO A 589 24.31 -2.97 24.63
N ALA A 590 25.41 -3.14 25.38
CA ALA A 590 26.74 -3.26 24.82
C ALA A 590 26.92 -4.54 23.98
N GLN A 591 26.28 -5.64 24.37
CA GLN A 591 26.31 -6.90 23.61
C GLN A 591 25.45 -6.82 22.34
N LEU A 592 24.28 -6.18 22.44
CA LEU A 592 23.38 -6.00 21.30
C LEU A 592 24.00 -5.10 20.24
N GLN A 593 24.65 -4.01 20.66
CA GLN A 593 25.32 -3.07 19.75
C GLN A 593 26.57 -3.67 19.09
N ALA A 594 27.27 -4.57 19.78
CA ALA A 594 28.38 -5.33 19.21
C ALA A 594 27.93 -6.38 18.17
N GLN A 595 26.76 -7.00 18.36
CA GLN A 595 26.27 -8.09 17.52
C GLN A 595 25.38 -7.61 16.35
N ALA A 596 24.59 -6.55 16.54
CA ALA A 596 23.68 -6.04 15.52
C ALA A 596 24.32 -4.96 14.62
N GLY A 597 25.56 -4.55 14.90
CA GLY A 597 26.15 -3.35 14.30
C GLY A 597 25.47 -2.07 14.81
N GLY A 598 26.12 -0.92 14.69
CA GLY A 598 25.68 0.38 15.25
C GLY A 598 24.29 0.94 14.83
N GLY A 599 23.47 0.23 14.05
CA GLY A 599 22.20 0.69 13.48
C GLY A 599 21.01 0.58 14.43
N LEU A 600 21.18 -0.11 15.56
CA LEU A 600 20.29 0.04 16.72
C LEU A 600 20.65 1.27 17.57
N GLY A 601 21.83 1.87 17.37
CA GLY A 601 22.33 2.95 18.23
C GLY A 601 22.46 2.52 19.70
N ALA A 602 22.63 3.50 20.59
CA ALA A 602 22.72 3.27 22.03
C ALA A 602 21.32 3.04 22.64
N VAL A 603 20.81 1.80 22.53
CA VAL A 603 19.54 1.41 23.15
C VAL A 603 19.68 1.41 24.68
N GLN A 604 18.71 1.97 25.40
CA GLN A 604 18.72 1.92 26.86
C GLN A 604 18.08 0.65 27.39
N HIS A 605 18.46 0.25 28.60
CA HIS A 605 17.92 -0.93 29.24
C HIS A 605 16.46 -0.70 29.69
N CYS A 606 15.61 -1.72 29.54
CA CYS A 606 14.19 -1.61 29.90
C CYS A 606 13.96 -1.40 31.42
N ARG A 607 12.85 -0.75 31.76
CA ARG A 607 12.41 -0.56 33.15
C ARG A 607 12.15 -1.90 33.85
N GLY A 608 12.32 -1.95 35.18
CA GLY A 608 12.33 -3.19 35.97
C GLY A 608 11.11 -4.11 35.81
N TRP A 609 9.90 -3.56 35.69
CA TRP A 609 8.67 -4.36 35.52
C TRP A 609 8.57 -5.03 34.13
N MET A 610 9.28 -4.52 33.12
CA MET A 610 9.39 -5.18 31.82
C MET A 610 10.42 -6.32 31.83
N ARG A 611 11.15 -6.52 32.93
CA ARG A 611 12.16 -7.58 33.07
C ARG A 611 11.61 -8.88 33.65
N SER A 612 10.40 -8.87 34.23
CA SER A 612 9.81 -10.06 34.82
C SER A 612 9.17 -10.95 33.77
N GLU A 613 10.01 -11.73 33.09
CA GLU A 613 9.74 -13.07 32.58
C GLU A 613 11.11 -13.72 32.30
N SER A 614 11.75 -14.18 33.37
CA SER A 614 12.83 -15.15 33.29
C SER A 614 12.23 -16.48 32.85
N GLY A 615 12.10 -16.68 31.54
CA GLY A 615 11.69 -17.92 30.91
C GLY A 615 12.75 -18.36 29.89
N MET A 616 13.63 -19.26 30.31
CA MET A 616 14.60 -20.00 29.49
C MET A 616 15.56 -19.17 28.62
N GLN A 617 16.73 -18.86 29.18
CA GLN A 617 17.95 -18.80 28.36
C GLN A 617 18.12 -20.17 27.70
N SER A 618 17.75 -20.32 26.42
CA SER A 618 18.33 -21.39 25.62
C SER A 618 19.81 -21.08 25.51
N LYS A 619 20.63 -21.82 26.25
CA LYS A 619 22.08 -21.96 26.04
C LYS A 619 22.34 -22.69 24.71
N ASP A 620 21.74 -22.24 23.62
CA ASP A 620 22.23 -22.56 22.28
C ASP A 620 23.29 -21.52 21.98
N LYS A 621 24.55 -21.92 22.19
CA LYS A 621 25.71 -21.18 21.70
C LYS A 621 25.46 -20.73 20.27
N GLN A 622 25.86 -19.49 20.00
CA GLN A 622 26.06 -18.96 18.65
C GLN A 622 26.74 -20.01 17.78
N ASN A 623 25.96 -20.65 16.92
CA ASN A 623 26.35 -21.28 15.67
C ASN A 623 25.17 -21.00 14.72
N GLU A 624 25.08 -19.75 14.23
CA GLU A 624 24.43 -19.48 12.93
C GLU A 624 25.48 -19.53 11.81
N GLU A 625 26.48 -20.39 11.97
CA GLU A 625 27.33 -20.86 10.89
C GLU A 625 27.08 -22.36 10.74
N ASP A 626 26.82 -22.76 9.49
CA ASP A 626 26.81 -24.15 9.01
C ASP A 626 25.71 -25.11 9.48
N GLY A 627 24.46 -24.70 9.25
CA GLY A 627 23.40 -25.62 8.90
C GLY A 627 23.08 -25.61 7.41
N ASP A 628 24.10 -25.50 6.54
CA ASP A 628 23.99 -25.99 5.16
C ASP A 628 24.10 -27.53 5.25
N GLU A 629 23.13 -28.19 5.90
CA GLU A 629 22.92 -29.60 5.59
C GLU A 629 22.15 -29.62 4.28
N ASP A 630 22.85 -30.10 3.27
CA ASP A 630 22.41 -30.40 1.92
C ASP A 630 20.93 -30.76 1.89
N ASP A 631 20.11 -29.81 1.43
CA ASP A 631 18.79 -30.12 0.91
C ASP A 631 19.01 -30.54 -0.55
N PRO A 632 19.03 -31.85 -0.87
CA PRO A 632 19.39 -32.32 -2.20
C PRO A 632 18.23 -32.20 -3.18
N THR A 633 17.10 -31.58 -2.81
CA THR A 633 16.03 -31.25 -3.76
C THR A 633 16.38 -30.03 -4.61
N SER A 634 17.36 -30.21 -5.48
CA SER A 634 17.46 -29.54 -6.78
C SER A 634 16.44 -30.09 -7.79
N GLU A 635 15.46 -30.90 -7.35
CA GLU A 635 14.33 -31.31 -8.17
C GLU A 635 13.35 -30.15 -8.36
N LEU A 636 13.73 -29.33 -9.35
CA LEU A 636 12.93 -28.39 -10.11
C LEU A 636 12.28 -27.24 -9.32
N PHE A 637 13.03 -26.14 -9.30
CA PHE A 637 12.67 -24.77 -8.90
C PHE A 637 11.23 -24.32 -9.28
N PHE A 638 10.64 -24.88 -10.34
CA PHE A 638 9.30 -24.55 -10.86
C PHE A 638 8.43 -25.71 -11.41
N LYS A 639 8.69 -26.99 -11.12
CA LYS A 639 7.83 -28.05 -11.71
C LYS A 639 6.55 -28.27 -10.90
N TYR A 640 5.42 -27.95 -11.51
CA TYR A 640 4.08 -28.37 -11.08
C TYR A 640 3.95 -29.88 -11.32
N SER A 641 3.76 -30.69 -10.27
CA SER A 641 3.40 -32.10 -10.41
C SER A 641 1.92 -32.23 -10.78
N SER A 642 1.61 -32.12 -12.07
CA SER A 642 0.34 -32.58 -12.62
C SER A 642 0.32 -34.11 -12.65
N GLU A 643 -0.01 -34.76 -11.54
CA GLU A 643 -0.41 -36.18 -11.57
C GLU A 643 -1.87 -36.30 -12.01
N ASN A 644 -2.08 -36.50 -13.30
CA ASN A 644 -3.27 -37.21 -13.76
C ASN A 644 -3.02 -38.70 -13.54
N GLN A 645 -3.68 -39.26 -12.51
CA GLN A 645 -3.89 -40.70 -12.42
C GLN A 645 -4.73 -41.14 -13.61
N VAL A 646 -4.12 -41.88 -14.53
CA VAL A 646 -4.84 -42.81 -15.41
C VAL A 646 -4.23 -44.18 -15.15
N GLU A 647 -5.02 -45.02 -14.49
CA GLU A 647 -4.80 -46.46 -14.40
C GLU A 647 -4.63 -47.03 -15.81
N GLY A 648 -3.51 -47.72 -16.04
CA GLY A 648 -3.19 -48.34 -17.32
C GLY A 648 -2.17 -49.46 -17.12
N ASN A 649 -2.68 -50.61 -16.72
CA ASN A 649 -1.96 -51.87 -16.57
C ASN A 649 -1.39 -52.33 -17.94
N GLY A 650 -0.11 -52.72 -18.01
CA GLY A 650 0.47 -53.32 -19.22
C GLY A 650 1.99 -53.41 -19.24
N ASP A 651 2.51 -54.55 -18.78
CA ASP A 651 3.88 -55.02 -19.05
C ASP A 651 4.15 -55.11 -20.57
N MET A 652 5.36 -54.71 -21.00
CA MET A 652 6.31 -55.58 -21.72
C MET A 652 7.53 -54.83 -22.26
N ASN A 653 8.65 -55.51 -22.06
CA ASN A 653 10.02 -55.38 -22.54
C ASN A 653 10.29 -54.81 -23.95
N SER A 654 11.52 -54.28 -24.06
CA SER A 654 12.51 -54.38 -25.17
C SER A 654 12.87 -53.13 -26.00
N LYS A 655 14.19 -52.88 -25.94
CA LYS A 655 15.12 -52.15 -26.82
C LYS A 655 14.66 -51.96 -28.28
N GLU A 656 14.89 -50.77 -28.83
CA GLU A 656 15.83 -50.55 -29.94
C GLU A 656 16.01 -49.07 -30.26
N ALA A 657 17.24 -48.71 -30.62
CA ALA A 657 17.66 -47.39 -31.06
C ALA A 657 17.58 -47.30 -32.60
N ILE A 658 17.10 -46.19 -33.15
CA ILE A 658 17.32 -45.83 -34.56
C ILE A 658 17.62 -44.33 -34.67
N LEU A 659 18.84 -44.03 -35.09
CA LEU A 659 19.29 -42.79 -35.71
C LEU A 659 18.64 -42.66 -37.09
N LEU A 660 18.21 -41.45 -37.47
CA LEU A 660 18.16 -41.03 -38.88
C LEU A 660 18.38 -39.51 -38.95
N ASN A 661 19.51 -39.18 -39.56
CA ASN A 661 19.92 -37.87 -40.05
C ASN A 661 19.54 -37.87 -41.53
N ASP A 662 18.85 -36.84 -42.02
CA ASP A 662 18.76 -36.58 -43.46
C ASP A 662 18.90 -35.08 -43.70
N GLN A 663 19.90 -34.76 -44.51
CA GLN A 663 20.28 -33.46 -45.01
C GLN A 663 20.30 -33.61 -46.53
N GLU A 664 19.45 -32.85 -47.24
CA GLU A 664 19.61 -32.60 -48.67
C GLU A 664 19.65 -31.09 -48.90
N GLU A 665 20.85 -30.61 -49.25
CA GLU A 665 21.10 -29.40 -50.03
C GLU A 665 20.75 -29.63 -51.50
N LEU A 666 20.44 -28.56 -52.23
CA LEU A 666 20.82 -28.25 -53.63
C LEU A 666 20.13 -26.91 -53.97
N ASP A 667 20.78 -25.75 -53.90
CA ASP A 667 21.84 -25.18 -54.76
C ASP A 667 21.32 -24.47 -56.03
N GLY A 668 21.96 -23.32 -56.32
CA GLY A 668 21.99 -22.59 -57.59
C GLY A 668 20.97 -21.45 -57.76
N GLY A 669 21.31 -20.18 -57.99
CA GLY A 669 22.59 -19.55 -58.31
C GLY A 669 22.38 -18.35 -59.24
N GLU A 670 23.39 -17.47 -59.25
CA GLU A 670 23.69 -16.39 -60.22
C GLU A 670 22.78 -15.14 -60.23
N ARG A 671 23.28 -13.89 -60.23
CA ARG A 671 24.63 -13.35 -60.54
C ARG A 671 24.86 -12.02 -59.82
#